data_AF-A0A7M7L3N2-F1
#
_entry.id   AF-A0A7M7L3N2-F1
#
_cell.length_a   1.000
_cell.length_b   1.000
_cell.length_c   1.000
_cell.angle_alpha   90.00
_cell.angle_beta   90.00
_cell.angle_gamma   90.00
#
_symmetry.space_group_name_H-M   'P 1'
#
loop_
_entity.id
_entity.type
_entity.pdbx_description
1 polymer ?
#
loop_
_entity_poly.entity_id
_entity_poly.type
_entity_poly.pdbx_seq_one_letter_code
_entity_poly.pdbx_strand_id
1 'polypeptide(L)'
;MAMNNNIDTVLTELGWNDGFRIPVANEENKLLEEEIEKKMKLKENLSIKLESTEERVKMMKKHINNLTTEQNMNQKLLINHSAQLKTEDHNYRLSCNTETSLRQKARNFQKEWKEVNEIVSNIEKDLEKMMKKIETSKNVLKYDENNLKEWEEILKENENNNELIEQYMKEDLKEYKELELKRQKLSKELQTYNDAMIKTSNEAQEMEIILNRTTTLYDQALAEYRQMFNQWKESVNILQQKNDDIKKIIQDIEVLNDISQDKKKILQESEKFLKEQIANNKQIQDSITKLEKEFGSMKEEQIKLKEIINTCENQSLIQKNIMKDLTQRVEQVRTDVKHKKLQIQTKNTKIDKANEQITALTTKLEDIKSQKLNIEEKAKELEDMIEEQEKKKAKIIKEINRLQVINLRAMTQIKDLENEEKVLKMQLEREFKKCDLLDKLCIKDEQILENKKEIWYQAEFEIRKSEMKLNRLRGHEYDKSKSEKKQEKIEELQNNLDEKTNIFKLLQKQITALEDNMRKISNNLASSNSELESLRDKRQNLVLLMNVGEKELKAVQNRYEEKQVEESMLRLKVSQMEKMILNIGNNVYDLEKYRLELEAAVRERKTEITVQKESLNIQKRIADGECSELRNAIAERKIRIKQLQARYDNSTALLGTNPDGTPMNTTHLKIQNAQERYLLQEQGDKLDETIRKTEEEIQAMENTLRVINICNDKYKVTLSTNDQDISEVEEHKKLDKELQDAEQNLNKKKEELQCLTENMQKIQNKYVQILKDIEEIEESKENKTQYLTDLKHQIHEQKEKISRADKNLQNAKKSIHRLYETTGDNNVLIQEKEIELRELQEQNSIVLQDIAEFTVSHVEVESYIKKLLAAQNIELPSAILFTQSLSNHSHSHTNSSECLPKSTNRESTYESSKEISSNKIFSGWQKVYLHESYELGCKMNFGIFLPPQVEEGPQPVIYWLSGLTCTEANFIQKAGAQKYASEQGVILVAPDTSPRNLNILGEDDDWDFGTGAGFYIDATNEPWKKNYRMYSYITKELPALINEKFPVLPYKQSIMGHSMGGHGALICALKNPGLYKTVSAFAPISNPVLCPWGKKAFTGYLGGLETNVETWKDWDATELVKKYNGPPLDILIDQGKEDKFLKDGQLLPENLLSAAKDAGLPLVLRFQEGYDHSYFFISTFIEDHIKHHVKYLKC
;
A
#
# COMPACT_ATOMS: atom_id res chain seq x y z
N MET A 1 51.80 20.62 -108.06
CA MET A 1 52.33 19.46 -108.81
C MET A 1 53.84 19.42 -108.61
N ALA A 2 54.35 18.24 -108.23
CA ALA A 2 55.76 17.82 -108.13
C ALA A 2 56.68 18.46 -107.04
N MET A 3 56.51 18.07 -105.76
CA MET A 3 57.61 17.89 -104.78
C MET A 3 57.18 17.30 -103.41
N ASN A 4 56.23 16.34 -103.34
CA ASN A 4 55.76 15.76 -102.06
C ASN A 4 56.22 14.31 -101.77
N ASN A 5 57.12 13.73 -102.58
CA ASN A 5 57.50 12.31 -102.45
C ASN A 5 58.83 12.05 -101.74
N ASN A 6 59.29 12.92 -100.82
CA ASN A 6 60.61 12.74 -100.20
C ASN A 6 60.65 12.74 -98.66
N ILE A 7 59.50 12.75 -97.98
CA ILE A 7 59.43 12.64 -96.51
C ILE A 7 58.96 11.25 -96.07
N ASP A 8 58.00 10.66 -96.79
CA ASP A 8 57.53 9.29 -96.49
C ASP A 8 58.62 8.25 -96.75
N THR A 9 59.48 8.44 -97.75
CA THR A 9 60.67 7.59 -98.00
C THR A 9 61.69 7.67 -96.87
N VAL A 10 61.93 8.86 -96.30
CA VAL A 10 62.86 9.06 -95.17
C VAL A 10 62.32 8.46 -93.87
N LEU A 11 61.00 8.56 -93.62
CA LEU A 11 60.34 7.93 -92.46
C LEU A 11 60.28 6.39 -92.59
N THR A 12 60.29 5.87 -93.82
CA THR A 12 60.34 4.44 -94.11
C THR A 12 61.75 3.86 -93.94
N GLU A 13 62.81 4.59 -94.33
CA GLU A 13 64.21 4.20 -94.08
C GLU A 13 64.60 4.21 -92.59
N LEU A 14 63.86 4.95 -91.73
CA LEU A 14 64.05 5.01 -90.27
C LEU A 14 63.25 3.94 -89.48
N GLY A 15 62.45 3.10 -90.15
CA GLY A 15 61.85 1.89 -89.57
C GLY A 15 60.51 2.05 -88.83
N TRP A 16 59.65 3.01 -89.19
CA TRP A 16 58.45 3.39 -88.40
C TRP A 16 57.09 3.08 -89.07
N ASN A 17 56.83 1.80 -89.39
CA ASN A 17 55.64 1.41 -90.17
C ASN A 17 54.58 0.55 -89.47
N ASP A 18 54.63 0.31 -88.14
CA ASP A 18 53.51 -0.42 -87.52
C ASP A 18 53.34 -0.15 -86.02
N GLY A 19 52.09 0.07 -85.60
CA GLY A 19 51.55 -0.02 -84.24
C GLY A 19 52.30 0.65 -83.07
N PHE A 20 51.68 1.67 -82.46
CA PHE A 20 51.95 2.21 -81.11
C PHE A 20 53.42 2.46 -80.68
N ARG A 21 54.38 2.55 -81.61
CA ARG A 21 55.75 2.96 -81.28
C ARG A 21 55.99 4.41 -81.64
N ILE A 22 56.05 5.26 -80.61
CA ILE A 22 56.49 6.66 -80.69
C ILE A 22 58.02 6.70 -80.62
N PRO A 23 58.71 7.59 -81.37
CA PRO A 23 60.10 7.94 -81.09
C PRO A 23 60.15 8.77 -79.79
N VAL A 24 60.43 8.11 -78.69
CA VAL A 24 60.59 8.74 -77.38
C VAL A 24 62.03 9.24 -77.25
N ALA A 25 62.23 10.55 -77.16
CA ALA A 25 63.55 11.17 -77.03
C ALA A 25 64.19 11.03 -75.62
N ASN A 26 63.58 10.26 -74.72
CA ASN A 26 63.98 10.13 -73.32
C ASN A 26 63.71 8.68 -72.82
N GLU A 27 64.64 8.13 -72.03
CA GLU A 27 64.63 6.74 -71.52
C GLU A 27 63.56 6.49 -70.43
N GLU A 28 63.21 7.53 -69.68
CA GLU A 28 62.20 7.56 -68.60
C GLU A 28 60.78 7.27 -69.11
N ASN A 29 60.41 7.84 -70.26
CA ASN A 29 59.09 7.68 -70.85
C ASN A 29 58.88 6.25 -71.41
N LYS A 30 59.95 5.55 -71.80
CA LYS A 30 59.90 4.14 -72.22
C LYS A 30 59.68 3.20 -71.03
N LEU A 31 60.25 3.52 -69.87
CA LEU A 31 60.03 2.76 -68.63
C LEU A 31 58.60 2.92 -68.10
N LEU A 32 58.01 4.11 -68.24
CA LEU A 32 56.62 4.38 -67.84
C LEU A 32 55.61 3.59 -68.68
N GLU A 33 55.86 3.42 -69.98
CA GLU A 33 54.99 2.66 -70.88
C GLU A 33 54.99 1.15 -70.53
N GLU A 34 56.17 0.58 -70.25
CA GLU A 34 56.31 -0.81 -69.77
C GLU A 34 55.68 -1.01 -68.38
N GLU A 35 55.72 -0.01 -67.49
CA GLU A 35 55.09 -0.08 -66.17
C GLU A 35 53.55 -0.03 -66.27
N ILE A 36 53.01 0.78 -67.18
CA ILE A 36 51.56 0.83 -67.45
C ILE A 36 51.08 -0.53 -67.99
N GLU A 37 51.80 -1.14 -68.92
CA GLU A 37 51.42 -2.45 -69.46
C GLU A 37 51.46 -3.55 -68.38
N LYS A 38 52.48 -3.54 -67.51
CA LYS A 38 52.56 -4.46 -66.36
C LYS A 38 51.42 -4.26 -65.37
N LYS A 39 51.05 -3.01 -65.07
CA LYS A 39 49.93 -2.69 -64.16
C LYS A 39 48.57 -3.06 -64.77
N MET A 40 48.41 -2.94 -66.09
CA MET A 40 47.19 -3.36 -66.78
C MET A 40 47.01 -4.89 -66.73
N LYS A 41 48.06 -5.68 -66.98
CA LYS A 41 48.03 -7.15 -66.84
C LYS A 41 47.82 -7.60 -65.38
N LEU A 42 48.37 -6.88 -64.40
CA LEU A 42 48.13 -7.16 -62.98
C LEU A 42 46.67 -6.86 -62.58
N LYS A 43 46.10 -5.76 -63.10
CA LYS A 43 44.70 -5.38 -62.88
C LYS A 43 43.75 -6.46 -63.41
N GLU A 44 44.00 -6.97 -64.60
CA GLU A 44 43.18 -8.03 -65.21
C GLU A 44 43.20 -9.32 -64.39
N ASN A 45 44.38 -9.79 -63.97
CA ASN A 45 44.51 -10.97 -63.12
C ASN A 45 43.88 -10.80 -61.72
N LEU A 46 43.96 -9.59 -61.15
CA LEU A 46 43.31 -9.29 -59.87
C LEU A 46 41.79 -9.21 -60.03
N SER A 47 41.29 -8.73 -61.16
CA SER A 47 39.85 -8.72 -61.47
C SER A 47 39.27 -10.13 -61.54
N ILE A 48 39.96 -11.07 -62.21
CA ILE A 48 39.51 -12.47 -62.31
C ILE A 48 39.49 -13.16 -60.93
N LYS A 49 40.51 -12.91 -60.10
CA LYS A 49 40.53 -13.43 -58.72
C LYS A 49 39.43 -12.82 -57.85
N LEU A 50 39.17 -11.53 -58.00
CA LEU A 50 38.10 -10.85 -57.30
C LEU A 50 36.75 -11.48 -57.64
N GLU A 51 36.48 -11.69 -58.93
CA GLU A 51 35.23 -12.27 -59.42
C GLU A 51 35.01 -13.71 -58.90
N SER A 52 36.05 -14.55 -58.92
CA SER A 52 36.00 -15.90 -58.32
C SER A 52 35.72 -15.87 -56.81
N THR A 53 36.32 -14.92 -56.07
CA THR A 53 36.06 -14.79 -54.64
C THR A 53 34.66 -14.24 -54.33
N GLU A 54 34.15 -13.33 -55.16
CA GLU A 54 32.81 -12.76 -55.05
C GLU A 54 31.74 -13.84 -55.29
N GLU A 55 31.93 -14.73 -56.27
CA GLU A 55 31.05 -15.89 -56.48
C GLU A 55 31.04 -16.85 -55.29
N ARG A 56 32.21 -17.15 -54.71
CA ARG A 56 32.30 -18.01 -53.53
C ARG A 56 31.60 -17.38 -52.32
N VAL A 57 31.77 -16.07 -52.12
CA VAL A 57 31.09 -15.32 -51.05
C VAL A 57 29.57 -15.30 -51.28
N LYS A 58 29.12 -15.19 -52.53
CA LYS A 58 27.70 -15.24 -52.88
C LYS A 58 27.08 -16.60 -52.56
N MET A 59 27.77 -17.71 -52.87
CA MET A 59 27.36 -19.07 -52.50
C MET A 59 27.28 -19.27 -50.99
N MET A 60 28.28 -18.79 -50.23
CA MET A 60 28.27 -18.88 -48.77
C MET A 60 27.17 -18.02 -48.14
N LYS A 61 26.90 -16.81 -48.65
CA LYS A 61 25.77 -15.97 -48.20
C LYS A 61 24.43 -16.66 -48.41
N LYS A 62 24.24 -17.34 -49.55
CA LYS A 62 23.03 -18.12 -49.82
C LYS A 62 22.86 -19.29 -48.83
N HIS A 63 23.93 -20.00 -48.50
CA HIS A 63 23.89 -21.07 -47.51
C HIS A 63 23.58 -20.54 -46.09
N ILE A 64 24.16 -19.40 -45.71
CA ILE A 64 23.87 -18.74 -44.42
C ILE A 64 22.40 -18.30 -44.34
N ASN A 65 21.83 -17.78 -45.42
CA ASN A 65 20.39 -17.44 -45.43
C ASN A 65 19.52 -18.68 -45.23
N ASN A 66 19.84 -19.80 -45.89
CA ASN A 66 19.11 -21.06 -45.68
C ASN A 66 19.25 -21.57 -44.23
N LEU A 67 20.45 -21.48 -43.64
CA LEU A 67 20.65 -21.82 -42.23
C LEU A 67 19.88 -20.89 -41.29
N THR A 68 19.76 -19.61 -41.64
CA THR A 68 19.00 -18.62 -40.84
C THR A 68 17.50 -18.89 -40.91
N THR A 69 16.98 -19.31 -42.07
CA THR A 69 15.57 -19.73 -42.20
C THR A 69 15.29 -21.00 -41.41
N GLU A 70 16.19 -21.99 -41.45
CA GLU A 70 16.10 -23.21 -40.65
C GLU A 70 16.19 -22.91 -39.15
N GLN A 71 17.09 -22.03 -38.73
CA GLN A 71 17.21 -21.59 -37.34
C GLN A 71 15.93 -20.91 -36.86
N ASN A 72 15.32 -20.04 -37.68
CA ASN A 72 14.05 -19.39 -37.35
C ASN A 72 12.89 -20.37 -37.27
N MET A 73 12.83 -21.38 -38.15
CA MET A 73 11.83 -22.45 -38.08
C MET A 73 12.02 -23.29 -36.81
N ASN A 74 13.25 -23.67 -36.49
CA ASN A 74 13.57 -24.41 -35.27
C ASN A 74 13.28 -23.60 -34.02
N GLN A 75 13.51 -22.28 -34.03
CA GLN A 75 13.21 -21.41 -32.90
C GLN A 75 11.69 -21.28 -32.70
N LYS A 76 10.90 -21.20 -33.77
CA LYS A 76 9.42 -21.28 -33.68
C LYS A 76 8.96 -22.63 -33.13
N LEU A 77 9.60 -23.72 -33.57
CA LEU A 77 9.29 -25.06 -33.08
C LEU A 77 9.63 -25.21 -31.59
N LEU A 78 10.76 -24.67 -31.14
CA LEU A 78 11.17 -24.64 -29.73
C LEU A 78 10.23 -23.79 -28.87
N ILE A 79 9.79 -22.64 -29.37
CA ILE A 79 8.81 -21.80 -28.67
C ILE A 79 7.48 -22.56 -28.52
N ASN A 80 6.99 -23.18 -29.59
CA ASN A 80 5.78 -24.00 -29.55
C ASN A 80 5.93 -25.20 -28.60
N HIS A 81 7.06 -25.90 -28.63
CA HIS A 81 7.34 -26.98 -27.67
C HIS A 81 7.44 -26.48 -26.23
N SER A 82 8.00 -25.29 -26.00
CA SER A 82 8.05 -24.69 -24.66
C SER A 82 6.66 -24.31 -24.15
N ALA A 83 5.77 -23.85 -25.04
CA ALA A 83 4.38 -23.58 -24.72
C ALA A 83 3.63 -24.89 -24.41
N GLN A 84 3.85 -25.93 -25.22
CA GLN A 84 3.31 -27.28 -24.99
C GLN A 84 3.77 -27.86 -23.66
N LEU A 85 5.06 -27.75 -23.32
CA LEU A 85 5.62 -28.16 -22.04
C LEU A 85 4.99 -27.41 -20.86
N LYS A 86 4.73 -26.10 -21.01
CA LYS A 86 4.04 -25.32 -19.98
C LYS A 86 2.59 -25.76 -19.80
N THR A 87 1.88 -26.08 -20.88
CA THR A 87 0.52 -26.65 -20.80
C THR A 87 0.52 -28.05 -20.20
N GLU A 88 1.47 -28.91 -20.56
CA GLU A 88 1.63 -30.24 -19.95
C GLU A 88 1.97 -30.15 -18.47
N ASP A 89 2.87 -29.24 -18.09
CA ASP A 89 3.20 -29.01 -16.68
C ASP A 89 2.01 -28.45 -15.89
N HIS A 90 1.20 -27.57 -16.50
CA HIS A 90 -0.05 -27.13 -15.91
C HIS A 90 -1.05 -28.28 -15.73
N ASN A 91 -1.23 -29.13 -16.75
CA ASN A 91 -2.09 -30.31 -16.69
C ASN A 91 -1.59 -31.34 -15.66
N TYR A 92 -0.28 -31.54 -15.56
CA TYR A 92 0.35 -32.39 -14.56
C TYR A 92 0.11 -31.86 -13.15
N ARG A 93 0.29 -30.55 -12.91
CA ARG A 93 -0.04 -29.92 -11.63
C ARG A 93 -1.52 -30.04 -11.29
N LEU A 94 -2.40 -29.86 -12.26
CA LEU A 94 -3.84 -30.06 -12.08
C LEU A 94 -4.14 -31.52 -11.71
N SER A 95 -3.52 -32.48 -12.40
CA SER A 95 -3.61 -33.90 -12.09
C SER A 95 -3.12 -34.21 -10.68
N CYS A 96 -1.95 -33.71 -10.27
CA CYS A 96 -1.43 -33.87 -8.91
C CYS A 96 -2.36 -33.27 -7.84
N ASN A 97 -2.98 -32.12 -8.13
CA ASN A 97 -3.96 -31.50 -7.23
C ASN A 97 -5.24 -32.36 -7.13
N THR A 98 -5.74 -32.89 -8.25
CA THR A 98 -6.87 -33.82 -8.24
C THR A 98 -6.53 -35.12 -7.52
N GLU A 99 -5.34 -35.67 -7.71
CA GLU A 99 -4.84 -36.85 -7.01
C GLU A 99 -4.75 -36.60 -5.50
N THR A 100 -4.23 -35.44 -5.10
CA THR A 100 -4.14 -35.05 -3.68
C THR A 100 -5.54 -34.89 -3.06
N SER A 101 -6.48 -34.29 -3.79
CA SER A 101 -7.89 -34.19 -3.39
C SER A 101 -8.54 -35.57 -3.26
N LEU A 102 -8.32 -36.46 -4.22
CA LEU A 102 -8.83 -37.83 -4.21
C LEU A 102 -8.20 -38.66 -3.07
N ARG A 103 -6.90 -38.50 -2.81
CA ARG A 103 -6.21 -39.12 -1.65
C ARG A 103 -6.78 -38.62 -0.34
N GLN A 104 -7.10 -37.33 -0.23
CA GLN A 104 -7.74 -36.77 0.96
C GLN A 104 -9.16 -37.32 1.14
N LYS A 105 -9.96 -37.39 0.07
CA LYS A 105 -11.29 -38.02 0.09
C LYS A 105 -11.22 -39.49 0.47
N ALA A 106 -10.25 -40.24 -0.06
CA ALA A 106 -10.03 -41.64 0.29
C ALA A 106 -9.65 -41.81 1.77
N ARG A 107 -8.81 -40.92 2.33
CA ARG A 107 -8.49 -40.92 3.77
C ARG A 107 -9.71 -40.62 4.63
N ASN A 108 -10.54 -39.66 4.22
CA ASN A 108 -11.78 -39.33 4.92
C ASN A 108 -12.74 -40.53 4.89
N PHE A 109 -12.97 -41.14 3.73
CA PHE A 109 -13.76 -42.37 3.63
C PHE A 109 -13.20 -43.51 4.46
N GLN A 110 -11.88 -43.65 4.54
CA GLN A 110 -11.26 -44.67 5.39
C GLN A 110 -11.46 -44.39 6.88
N LYS A 111 -11.52 -43.12 7.28
CA LYS A 111 -11.83 -42.71 8.65
C LYS A 111 -13.30 -42.98 8.98
N GLU A 112 -14.22 -42.54 8.11
CA GLU A 112 -15.66 -42.82 8.23
C GLU A 112 -15.95 -44.32 8.26
N TRP A 113 -15.29 -45.11 7.40
CA TRP A 113 -15.43 -46.57 7.39
C TRP A 113 -14.94 -47.21 8.69
N LYS A 114 -13.86 -46.70 9.30
CA LYS A 114 -13.38 -47.17 10.62
C LYS A 114 -14.36 -46.82 11.73
N GLU A 115 -14.88 -45.59 11.75
CA GLU A 115 -15.87 -45.14 12.74
C GLU A 115 -17.16 -45.97 12.62
N VAL A 116 -17.65 -46.19 11.40
CA VAL A 116 -18.82 -47.05 11.14
C VAL A 116 -18.57 -48.49 11.60
N ASN A 117 -17.39 -49.08 11.31
CA ASN A 117 -17.07 -50.43 11.77
C ASN A 117 -16.96 -50.53 13.30
N GLU A 118 -16.49 -49.47 13.96
CA GLU A 118 -16.41 -49.43 15.42
C GLU A 118 -17.82 -49.35 16.04
N ILE A 119 -18.73 -48.57 15.43
CA ILE A 119 -20.15 -48.53 15.78
C ILE A 119 -20.80 -49.90 15.55
N VAL A 120 -20.57 -50.52 14.40
CA VAL A 120 -21.10 -51.87 14.09
C VAL A 120 -20.59 -52.89 15.10
N SER A 121 -19.30 -52.88 15.45
CA SER A 121 -18.74 -53.79 16.45
C SER A 121 -19.36 -53.59 17.85
N ASN A 122 -19.65 -52.34 18.22
CA ASN A 122 -20.33 -52.04 19.48
C ASN A 122 -21.79 -52.53 19.46
N ILE A 123 -22.51 -52.33 18.36
CA ILE A 123 -23.88 -52.83 18.17
C ILE A 123 -23.90 -54.36 18.18
N GLU A 124 -22.94 -55.03 17.55
CA GLU A 124 -22.80 -56.49 17.58
C GLU A 124 -22.58 -57.00 19.02
N LYS A 125 -21.72 -56.35 19.80
CA LYS A 125 -21.51 -56.69 21.23
C LYS A 125 -22.78 -56.48 22.06
N ASP A 126 -23.54 -55.43 21.80
CA ASP A 126 -24.77 -55.14 22.53
C ASP A 126 -25.91 -56.09 22.13
N LEU A 127 -25.99 -56.48 20.85
CA LEU A 127 -26.86 -57.57 20.39
C LEU A 127 -26.50 -58.89 21.07
N GLU A 128 -25.21 -59.23 21.20
CA GLU A 128 -24.76 -60.44 21.86
C GLU A 128 -25.14 -60.44 23.36
N LYS A 129 -25.03 -59.29 24.04
CA LYS A 129 -25.52 -59.10 25.42
C LYS A 129 -27.03 -59.26 25.52
N MET A 130 -27.79 -58.69 24.57
CA MET A 130 -29.25 -58.82 24.54
C MET A 130 -29.68 -60.26 24.28
N MET A 131 -29.02 -60.96 23.36
CA MET A 131 -29.26 -62.40 23.13
C MET A 131 -28.98 -63.21 24.39
N LYS A 132 -27.89 -62.93 25.12
CA LYS A 132 -27.61 -63.57 26.42
C LYS A 132 -28.70 -63.28 27.46
N LYS A 133 -29.23 -62.06 27.52
CA LYS A 133 -30.35 -61.70 28.43
C LYS A 133 -31.67 -62.40 28.05
N ILE A 134 -31.93 -62.56 26.75
CA ILE A 134 -33.09 -63.32 26.27
C ILE A 134 -32.93 -64.80 26.64
N GLU A 135 -31.74 -65.37 26.48
CA GLU A 135 -31.45 -66.76 26.86
C GLU A 135 -31.62 -66.98 28.37
N THR A 136 -31.14 -66.06 29.21
CA THR A 136 -31.35 -66.14 30.67
C THR A 136 -32.83 -66.01 31.03
N SER A 137 -33.58 -65.13 30.37
CA SER A 137 -35.02 -64.96 30.60
C SER A 137 -35.82 -66.19 30.15
N LYS A 138 -35.41 -66.83 29.06
CA LYS A 138 -35.98 -68.08 28.57
C LYS A 138 -35.76 -69.24 29.54
N ASN A 139 -34.61 -69.28 30.20
CA ASN A 139 -34.32 -70.27 31.24
C ASN A 139 -35.15 -70.03 32.52
N VAL A 140 -35.42 -68.77 32.88
CA VAL A 140 -36.33 -68.42 33.99
C VAL A 140 -37.77 -68.84 33.66
N LEU A 141 -38.26 -68.54 32.45
CA LEU A 141 -39.59 -68.98 32.01
C LEU A 141 -39.74 -70.51 32.03
N LYS A 142 -38.68 -71.25 31.68
CA LYS A 142 -38.68 -72.72 31.73
C LYS A 142 -38.69 -73.27 33.16
N TYR A 143 -38.12 -72.54 34.11
CA TYR A 143 -38.20 -72.85 35.55
C TYR A 143 -39.61 -72.60 36.08
N ASP A 144 -40.23 -71.48 35.69
CA ASP A 144 -41.61 -71.16 36.07
C ASP A 144 -42.63 -72.15 35.48
N GLU A 145 -42.40 -72.62 34.24
CA GLU A 145 -43.21 -73.67 33.60
C GLU A 145 -43.14 -75.01 34.34
N ASN A 146 -41.99 -75.34 34.95
CA ASN A 146 -41.84 -76.56 35.74
C ASN A 146 -42.51 -76.44 37.12
N ASN A 147 -42.45 -75.27 37.75
CA ASN A 147 -43.19 -75.01 38.99
C ASN A 147 -44.71 -75.11 38.75
N LEU A 148 -45.21 -74.61 37.61
CA LEU A 148 -46.62 -74.71 37.26
C LEU A 148 -47.10 -76.16 37.10
N LYS A 149 -46.24 -77.06 36.61
CA LYS A 149 -46.52 -78.51 36.52
C LYS A 149 -46.57 -79.20 37.89
N GLU A 150 -45.80 -78.74 38.88
CA GLU A 150 -45.92 -79.21 40.28
C GLU A 150 -47.23 -78.76 40.93
N TRP A 151 -47.75 -77.57 40.57
CA TRP A 151 -49.07 -77.09 41.01
C TRP A 151 -50.24 -77.85 40.36
N GLU A 152 -50.06 -78.35 39.14
CA GLU A 152 -51.05 -79.18 38.44
C GLU A 152 -51.21 -80.59 39.06
N GLU A 153 -50.17 -81.14 39.70
CA GLU A 153 -50.26 -82.45 40.39
C GLU A 153 -51.12 -82.40 41.66
N ILE A 154 -51.17 -81.25 42.34
CA ILE A 154 -51.98 -81.03 43.56
C ILE A 154 -53.49 -80.91 43.22
N LEU A 155 -53.83 -80.55 41.99
CA LEU A 155 -55.21 -80.36 41.53
C LEU A 155 -55.94 -81.67 41.14
N LYS A 156 -55.21 -82.78 40.94
CA LYS A 156 -55.77 -84.09 40.53
C LYS A 156 -56.61 -84.82 41.59
N GLU A 157 -56.60 -84.37 42.85
CA GLU A 157 -57.49 -84.93 43.89
C GLU A 157 -58.96 -84.45 43.77
N ASN A 158 -59.27 -83.46 42.92
CA ASN A 158 -60.61 -82.85 42.78
C ASN A 158 -61.42 -83.36 41.55
N GLU A 159 -61.05 -84.50 40.96
CA GLU A 159 -61.63 -85.02 39.69
C GLU A 159 -63.13 -85.36 39.72
N ASN A 160 -63.80 -85.40 40.88
CA ASN A 160 -65.27 -85.61 40.93
C ASN A 160 -66.09 -84.36 40.52
N ASN A 161 -65.48 -83.17 40.43
CA ASN A 161 -66.15 -81.98 39.90
C ASN A 161 -66.00 -81.83 38.37
N ASN A 162 -65.16 -82.65 37.72
CA ASN A 162 -64.86 -82.52 36.29
C ASN A 162 -65.95 -83.08 35.36
N GLU A 163 -66.83 -83.96 35.83
CA GLU A 163 -67.95 -84.46 35.00
C GLU A 163 -69.00 -83.37 34.71
N LEU A 164 -69.11 -82.34 35.58
CA LEU A 164 -70.00 -81.19 35.37
C LEU A 164 -69.39 -80.15 34.41
N ILE A 165 -68.07 -80.06 34.36
CA ILE A 165 -67.33 -79.15 33.48
C ILE A 165 -67.35 -79.65 32.03
N GLU A 166 -67.41 -80.96 31.80
CA GLU A 166 -67.48 -81.55 30.45
C GLU A 166 -68.79 -81.20 29.70
N GLN A 167 -69.88 -80.91 30.43
CA GLN A 167 -71.12 -80.38 29.87
C GLN A 167 -71.00 -78.90 29.47
N TYR A 168 -70.39 -78.06 30.32
CA TYR A 168 -70.15 -76.65 30.00
C TYR A 168 -69.13 -76.46 28.88
N MET A 169 -68.11 -77.32 28.80
CA MET A 169 -67.13 -77.29 27.71
C MET A 169 -67.77 -77.52 26.33
N LYS A 170 -68.87 -78.30 26.21
CA LYS A 170 -69.57 -78.50 24.93
C LYS A 170 -70.36 -77.27 24.49
N GLU A 171 -70.88 -76.49 25.43
CA GLU A 171 -71.56 -75.21 25.14
C GLU A 171 -70.54 -74.12 24.78
N ASP A 172 -69.43 -74.02 25.53
CA ASP A 172 -68.34 -73.09 25.24
C ASP A 172 -67.65 -73.38 23.91
N LEU A 173 -67.54 -74.66 23.49
CA LEU A 173 -66.95 -75.02 22.19
C LEU A 173 -67.82 -74.58 21.00
N LYS A 174 -69.13 -74.43 21.23
CA LYS A 174 -70.07 -73.92 20.22
C LYS A 174 -69.96 -72.41 20.10
N GLU A 175 -69.90 -71.70 21.23
CA GLU A 175 -69.70 -70.25 21.27
C GLU A 175 -68.30 -69.84 20.75
N TYR A 176 -67.27 -70.62 21.08
CA TYR A 176 -65.92 -70.47 20.52
C TYR A 176 -65.89 -70.60 19.00
N LYS A 177 -66.61 -71.57 18.42
CA LYS A 177 -66.68 -71.73 16.95
C LYS A 177 -67.38 -70.56 16.27
N GLU A 178 -68.40 -69.97 16.90
CA GLU A 178 -69.09 -68.79 16.38
C GLU A 178 -68.20 -67.53 16.47
N LEU A 179 -67.48 -67.37 17.58
CA LEU A 179 -66.51 -66.28 17.77
C LEU A 179 -65.28 -66.41 16.86
N GLU A 180 -64.78 -67.62 16.62
CA GLU A 180 -63.67 -67.88 15.70
C GLU A 180 -64.07 -67.62 14.24
N LEU A 181 -65.31 -67.97 13.86
CA LEU A 181 -65.84 -67.61 12.54
C LEU A 181 -65.96 -66.08 12.38
N LYS A 182 -66.34 -65.37 13.45
CA LYS A 182 -66.41 -63.91 13.48
C LYS A 182 -65.03 -63.27 13.43
N ARG A 183 -64.04 -63.83 14.14
CA ARG A 183 -62.62 -63.42 14.10
C ARG A 183 -62.04 -63.59 12.70
N GLN A 184 -62.33 -64.72 12.03
CA GLN A 184 -61.87 -64.97 10.66
C GLN A 184 -62.49 -64.01 9.64
N LYS A 185 -63.79 -63.66 9.79
CA LYS A 185 -64.43 -62.62 8.95
C LYS A 185 -63.80 -61.24 9.17
N LEU A 186 -63.64 -60.82 10.43
CA LEU A 186 -63.01 -59.55 10.78
C LEU A 186 -61.54 -59.49 10.35
N SER A 187 -60.79 -60.61 10.44
CA SER A 187 -59.42 -60.69 9.94
C SER A 187 -59.35 -60.54 8.43
N LYS A 188 -60.34 -61.09 7.70
CA LYS A 188 -60.43 -60.96 6.24
C LYS A 188 -60.80 -59.53 5.84
N GLU A 189 -61.71 -58.88 6.58
CA GLU A 189 -62.03 -57.46 6.41
C GLU A 189 -60.81 -56.57 6.71
N LEU A 190 -60.09 -56.83 7.80
CA LEU A 190 -58.87 -56.10 8.16
C LEU A 190 -57.77 -56.28 7.10
N GLN A 191 -57.66 -57.47 6.52
CA GLN A 191 -56.76 -57.70 5.39
C GLN A 191 -57.20 -56.93 4.13
N THR A 192 -58.49 -56.88 3.81
CA THR A 192 -58.98 -56.03 2.71
C THR A 192 -58.76 -54.53 2.97
N TYR A 193 -58.86 -54.08 4.22
CA TYR A 193 -58.55 -52.70 4.59
C TYR A 193 -57.05 -52.41 4.49
N ASN A 194 -56.20 -53.33 4.92
CA ASN A 194 -54.74 -53.20 4.75
C ASN A 194 -54.35 -53.19 3.28
N ASP A 195 -54.93 -54.06 2.45
CA ASP A 195 -54.67 -54.09 1.01
C ASP A 195 -55.14 -52.78 0.33
N ALA A 196 -56.28 -52.23 0.76
CA ALA A 196 -56.75 -50.92 0.31
C ALA A 196 -55.82 -49.79 0.78
N MET A 197 -55.33 -49.85 2.03
CA MET A 197 -54.43 -48.84 2.60
C MET A 197 -53.07 -48.86 1.91
N ILE A 198 -52.50 -50.04 1.65
CA ILE A 198 -51.28 -50.23 0.88
C ILE A 198 -51.47 -49.70 -0.55
N LYS A 199 -52.60 -49.99 -1.18
CA LYS A 199 -52.91 -49.46 -2.51
C LYS A 199 -52.95 -47.93 -2.52
N THR A 200 -53.65 -47.30 -1.57
CA THR A 200 -53.69 -45.84 -1.45
C THR A 200 -52.34 -45.23 -1.10
N SER A 201 -51.51 -45.94 -0.32
CA SER A 201 -50.15 -45.51 0.02
C SER A 201 -49.24 -45.58 -1.21
N ASN A 202 -49.36 -46.62 -2.03
CA ASN A 202 -48.60 -46.76 -3.27
C ASN A 202 -49.04 -45.70 -4.30
N GLU A 203 -50.34 -45.42 -4.42
CA GLU A 203 -50.86 -44.34 -5.25
C GLU A 203 -50.35 -42.96 -4.77
N ALA A 204 -50.27 -42.74 -3.45
CA ALA A 204 -49.68 -41.52 -2.89
C ALA A 204 -48.17 -41.39 -3.19
N GLN A 205 -47.42 -42.49 -3.08
CA GLN A 205 -45.99 -42.52 -3.44
C GLN A 205 -45.76 -42.28 -4.94
N GLU A 206 -46.62 -42.84 -5.80
CA GLU A 206 -46.56 -42.61 -7.25
C GLU A 206 -46.84 -41.13 -7.58
N MET A 207 -47.83 -40.52 -6.92
CA MET A 207 -48.12 -39.09 -7.04
C MET A 207 -46.97 -38.22 -6.52
N GLU A 208 -46.29 -38.62 -5.44
CA GLU A 208 -45.11 -37.94 -4.92
C GLU A 208 -43.92 -38.02 -5.89
N ILE A 209 -43.70 -39.16 -6.52
CA ILE A 209 -42.68 -39.33 -7.58
C ILE A 209 -43.01 -38.42 -8.78
N ILE A 210 -44.27 -38.36 -9.19
CA ILE A 210 -44.72 -37.47 -10.27
C ILE A 210 -44.54 -36.00 -9.88
N LEU A 211 -44.84 -35.63 -8.63
CA LEU A 211 -44.67 -34.28 -8.11
C LEU A 211 -43.19 -33.87 -8.07
N ASN A 212 -42.30 -34.76 -7.62
CA ASN A 212 -40.85 -34.53 -7.63
C ASN A 212 -40.31 -34.41 -9.06
N ARG A 213 -40.82 -35.23 -9.99
CA ARG A 213 -40.46 -35.15 -11.41
C ARG A 213 -40.96 -33.88 -12.08
N THR A 214 -42.16 -33.41 -11.73
CA THR A 214 -42.68 -32.12 -12.24
C THR A 214 -41.96 -30.93 -11.60
N THR A 215 -41.57 -31.01 -10.34
CA THR A 215 -40.75 -30.00 -9.67
C THR A 215 -39.38 -29.86 -10.35
N THR A 216 -38.70 -30.97 -10.64
CA THR A 216 -37.41 -30.94 -11.34
C THR A 216 -37.53 -30.39 -12.78
N LEU A 217 -38.62 -30.71 -13.50
CA LEU A 217 -38.89 -30.10 -14.81
C LEU A 217 -39.21 -28.60 -14.70
N TYR A 218 -39.89 -28.17 -13.64
CA TYR A 218 -40.17 -26.75 -13.38
C TYR A 218 -38.88 -25.97 -13.03
N ASP A 219 -37.98 -26.58 -12.25
CA ASP A 219 -36.67 -26.02 -11.94
C ASP A 219 -35.79 -25.89 -13.19
N GLN A 220 -35.84 -26.89 -14.08
CA GLN A 220 -35.17 -26.82 -15.38
C GLN A 220 -35.75 -25.70 -16.25
N ALA A 221 -37.07 -25.57 -16.36
CA ALA A 221 -37.72 -24.48 -17.09
C ALA A 221 -37.40 -23.10 -16.49
N LEU A 222 -37.31 -22.98 -15.16
CA LEU A 222 -36.88 -21.76 -14.47
C LEU A 222 -35.41 -21.45 -14.75
N ALA A 223 -34.54 -22.45 -14.81
CA ALA A 223 -33.14 -22.27 -15.17
C ALA A 223 -32.98 -21.78 -16.61
N GLU A 224 -33.72 -22.36 -17.55
CA GLU A 224 -33.77 -21.92 -18.95
C GLU A 224 -34.34 -20.50 -19.08
N TYR A 225 -35.40 -20.17 -18.34
CA TYR A 225 -35.97 -18.82 -18.30
C TYR A 225 -34.97 -17.80 -17.75
N ARG A 226 -34.22 -18.14 -16.70
CA ARG A 226 -33.15 -17.29 -16.15
C ARG A 226 -32.01 -17.11 -17.13
N GLN A 227 -31.63 -18.17 -17.85
CA GLN A 227 -30.60 -18.09 -18.89
C GLN A 227 -31.02 -17.15 -20.02
N MET A 228 -32.26 -17.29 -20.52
CA MET A 228 -32.83 -16.40 -21.53
C MET A 228 -32.94 -14.96 -21.03
N PHE A 229 -33.35 -14.75 -19.78
CA PHE A 229 -33.42 -13.43 -19.17
C PHE A 229 -32.03 -12.79 -19.04
N ASN A 230 -31.01 -13.57 -18.70
CA ASN A 230 -29.63 -13.09 -18.62
C ASN A 230 -29.09 -12.72 -20.01
N GLN A 231 -29.34 -13.54 -21.04
CA GLN A 231 -28.98 -13.22 -22.42
C GLN A 231 -29.69 -11.95 -22.93
N TRP A 232 -30.96 -11.79 -22.57
CA TRP A 232 -31.72 -10.58 -22.89
C TRP A 232 -31.15 -9.36 -22.16
N LYS A 233 -30.84 -9.49 -20.86
CA LYS A 233 -30.23 -8.43 -20.05
C LYS A 233 -28.86 -8.02 -20.61
N GLU A 234 -28.06 -8.97 -21.03
CA GLU A 234 -26.75 -8.72 -21.66
C GLU A 234 -26.91 -7.99 -23.01
N SER A 235 -27.90 -8.38 -23.82
CA SER A 235 -28.24 -7.69 -25.06
C SER A 235 -28.71 -6.25 -24.82
N VAL A 236 -29.51 -6.02 -23.77
CA VAL A 236 -29.97 -4.67 -23.36
C VAL A 236 -28.79 -3.82 -22.88
N ASN A 237 -27.86 -4.39 -22.11
CA ASN A 237 -26.66 -3.69 -21.67
C ASN A 237 -25.78 -3.26 -22.85
N ILE A 238 -25.60 -4.14 -23.85
CA ILE A 238 -24.86 -3.81 -25.08
C ILE A 238 -25.55 -2.67 -25.84
N LEU A 239 -26.87 -2.66 -25.93
CA LEU A 239 -27.63 -1.57 -26.56
C LEU A 239 -27.50 -0.26 -25.78
N GLN A 240 -27.50 -0.31 -24.45
CA GLN A 240 -27.35 0.86 -23.60
C GLN A 240 -25.95 1.44 -23.70
N GLN A 241 -24.91 0.59 -23.72
CA GLN A 241 -23.53 0.99 -23.97
C GLN A 241 -23.37 1.67 -25.32
N LYS A 242 -23.98 1.11 -26.39
CA LYS A 242 -23.98 1.77 -27.71
C LYS A 242 -24.68 3.13 -27.71
N ASN A 243 -25.76 3.28 -26.95
CA ASN A 243 -26.44 4.57 -26.81
C ASN A 243 -25.59 5.61 -26.06
N ASP A 244 -24.84 5.18 -25.05
CA ASP A 244 -23.94 6.05 -24.31
C ASP A 244 -22.72 6.44 -25.15
N ASP A 245 -22.18 5.52 -25.95
CA ASP A 245 -21.14 5.80 -26.94
C ASP A 245 -21.64 6.81 -27.99
N ILE A 246 -22.88 6.65 -28.49
CA ILE A 246 -23.50 7.61 -29.42
C ILE A 246 -23.64 8.99 -28.76
N LYS A 247 -24.08 9.07 -27.50
CA LYS A 247 -24.15 10.35 -26.77
C LYS A 247 -22.79 11.01 -26.61
N LYS A 248 -21.75 10.21 -26.32
CA LYS A 248 -20.38 10.71 -26.21
C LYS A 248 -19.88 11.25 -27.53
N ILE A 249 -20.13 10.55 -28.64
CA ILE A 249 -19.79 11.03 -29.99
C ILE A 249 -20.55 12.33 -30.32
N ILE A 250 -21.82 12.45 -29.92
CA ILE A 250 -22.58 13.70 -30.10
C ILE A 250 -21.95 14.86 -29.32
N GLN A 251 -21.56 14.63 -28.06
CA GLN A 251 -20.86 15.64 -27.24
C GLN A 251 -19.51 16.03 -27.83
N ASP A 252 -18.74 15.07 -28.34
CA ASP A 252 -17.48 15.33 -29.02
C ASP A 252 -17.69 16.18 -30.28
N ILE A 253 -18.76 15.93 -31.05
CA ILE A 253 -19.15 16.74 -32.21
C ILE A 253 -19.53 18.17 -31.79
N GLU A 254 -20.26 18.35 -30.68
CA GLU A 254 -20.62 19.66 -30.13
C GLU A 254 -19.37 20.45 -29.72
N VAL A 255 -18.44 19.83 -28.99
CA VAL A 255 -17.16 20.45 -28.61
C VAL A 255 -16.32 20.82 -29.84
N LEU A 256 -16.27 19.95 -30.85
CA LEU A 256 -15.57 20.24 -32.10
C LEU A 256 -16.22 21.40 -32.88
N ASN A 257 -17.55 21.52 -32.84
CA ASN A 257 -18.26 22.65 -33.44
C ASN A 257 -17.96 23.97 -32.71
N ASP A 258 -17.88 23.96 -31.38
CA ASP A 258 -17.50 25.14 -30.59
C ASP A 258 -16.07 25.58 -30.90
N ILE A 259 -15.12 24.63 -30.95
CA ILE A 259 -13.73 24.90 -31.37
C ILE A 259 -13.69 25.47 -32.80
N SER A 260 -14.50 24.94 -33.71
CA SER A 260 -14.61 25.43 -35.09
C SER A 260 -15.17 26.85 -35.15
N GLN A 261 -16.19 27.16 -34.34
CA GLN A 261 -16.74 28.51 -34.23
C GLN A 261 -15.72 29.51 -33.67
N ASP A 262 -14.98 29.13 -32.64
CA ASP A 262 -13.98 30.02 -32.06
C ASP A 262 -12.79 30.25 -32.99
N LYS A 263 -12.33 29.20 -33.70
CA LYS A 263 -11.36 29.36 -34.79
C LYS A 263 -11.87 30.28 -35.90
N LYS A 264 -13.16 30.20 -36.24
CA LYS A 264 -13.79 31.08 -37.23
C LYS A 264 -13.84 32.54 -36.76
N LYS A 265 -14.11 32.80 -35.47
CA LYS A 265 -14.06 34.16 -34.90
C LYS A 265 -12.64 34.73 -34.95
N ILE A 266 -11.63 33.95 -34.55
CA ILE A 266 -10.22 34.36 -34.62
C ILE A 266 -9.83 34.66 -36.09
N LEU A 267 -10.26 33.83 -37.03
CA LEU A 267 -10.02 34.07 -38.46
C LEU A 267 -10.68 35.37 -38.92
N GLN A 268 -11.93 35.65 -38.52
CA GLN A 268 -12.62 36.90 -38.85
C GLN A 268 -11.94 38.14 -38.24
N GLU A 269 -11.46 38.05 -37.01
CA GLU A 269 -10.71 39.13 -36.36
C GLU A 269 -9.38 39.39 -37.07
N SER A 270 -8.64 38.34 -37.43
CA SER A 270 -7.40 38.48 -38.21
C SER A 270 -7.64 39.02 -39.63
N GLU A 271 -8.74 38.62 -40.30
CA GLU A 271 -9.12 39.18 -41.60
C GLU A 271 -9.49 40.66 -41.48
N LYS A 272 -10.19 41.05 -40.41
CA LYS A 272 -10.52 42.45 -40.12
C LYS A 272 -9.26 43.26 -39.85
N PHE A 273 -8.34 42.75 -39.02
CA PHE A 273 -7.05 43.37 -38.76
C PHE A 273 -6.24 43.54 -40.05
N LEU A 274 -6.20 42.52 -40.91
CA LEU A 274 -5.53 42.61 -42.22
C LEU A 274 -6.15 43.69 -43.11
N LYS A 275 -7.48 43.81 -43.16
CA LYS A 275 -8.17 44.87 -43.91
C LYS A 275 -7.83 46.26 -43.37
N GLU A 276 -7.77 46.42 -42.05
CA GLU A 276 -7.34 47.66 -41.40
C GLU A 276 -5.88 48.00 -41.73
N GLN A 277 -4.98 47.03 -41.70
CA GLN A 277 -3.57 47.23 -42.09
C GLN A 277 -3.41 47.58 -43.57
N ILE A 278 -4.18 46.95 -44.46
CA ILE A 278 -4.19 47.30 -45.89
C ILE A 278 -4.69 48.74 -46.09
N ALA A 279 -5.75 49.14 -45.40
CA ALA A 279 -6.25 50.51 -45.45
C ALA A 279 -5.23 51.54 -44.93
N ASN A 280 -4.55 51.20 -43.83
CA ASN A 280 -3.52 52.06 -43.23
C ASN A 280 -2.30 52.20 -44.14
N ASN A 281 -1.84 51.09 -44.73
CA ASN A 281 -0.76 51.11 -45.72
C ASN A 281 -1.14 51.92 -46.97
N LYS A 282 -2.39 51.83 -47.43
CA LYS A 282 -2.89 52.65 -48.54
C LYS A 282 -2.88 54.14 -48.18
N GLN A 283 -3.29 54.50 -46.96
CA GLN A 283 -3.27 55.88 -46.47
C GLN A 283 -1.83 56.43 -46.33
N ILE A 284 -0.88 55.60 -45.92
CA ILE A 284 0.55 55.93 -45.91
C ILE A 284 1.05 56.13 -47.34
N GLN A 285 0.68 55.27 -48.28
CA GLN A 285 1.09 55.36 -49.68
C GLN A 285 0.49 56.58 -50.39
N ASP A 286 -0.74 56.95 -50.08
CA ASP A 286 -1.39 58.20 -50.52
C ASP A 286 -0.66 59.44 -49.92
N SER A 287 -0.18 59.33 -48.68
CA SER A 287 0.62 60.38 -48.03
C SER A 287 2.01 60.51 -48.66
N ILE A 288 2.66 59.38 -49.00
CA ILE A 288 3.95 59.36 -49.71
C ILE A 288 3.80 59.98 -51.09
N THR A 289 2.79 59.58 -51.87
CA THR A 289 2.55 60.17 -53.21
C THR A 289 2.22 61.66 -53.14
N LYS A 290 1.51 62.11 -52.09
CA LYS A 290 1.31 63.55 -51.85
C LYS A 290 2.63 64.27 -51.57
N LEU A 291 3.49 63.71 -50.70
CA LEU A 291 4.81 64.25 -50.40
C LEU A 291 5.74 64.22 -51.61
N GLU A 292 5.68 63.19 -52.45
CA GLU A 292 6.43 63.10 -53.71
C GLU A 292 6.01 64.18 -54.71
N LYS A 293 4.71 64.49 -54.77
CA LYS A 293 4.18 65.59 -55.60
C LYS A 293 4.61 66.96 -55.07
N GLU A 294 4.57 67.16 -53.76
CA GLU A 294 5.09 68.37 -53.11
C GLU A 294 6.60 68.51 -53.33
N PHE A 295 7.37 67.43 -53.20
CA PHE A 295 8.79 67.39 -53.52
C PHE A 295 9.08 67.69 -54.99
N GLY A 296 8.26 67.18 -55.91
CA GLY A 296 8.31 67.51 -57.33
C GLY A 296 8.11 69.01 -57.58
N SER A 297 7.11 69.62 -56.95
CA SER A 297 6.88 71.07 -57.04
C SER A 297 8.02 71.90 -56.45
N MET A 298 8.59 71.47 -55.32
CA MET A 298 9.78 72.08 -54.72
C MET A 298 11.02 71.94 -55.62
N LYS A 299 11.17 70.82 -56.34
CA LYS A 299 12.22 70.63 -57.34
C LYS A 299 12.03 71.54 -58.55
N GLU A 300 10.81 71.71 -59.04
CA GLU A 300 10.50 72.66 -60.12
C GLU A 300 10.78 74.10 -59.69
N GLU A 301 10.42 74.49 -58.46
CA GLU A 301 10.79 75.78 -57.89
C GLU A 301 12.31 75.91 -57.73
N GLN A 302 13.01 74.85 -57.32
CA GLN A 302 14.47 74.84 -57.24
C GLN A 302 15.11 75.01 -58.63
N ILE A 303 14.55 74.40 -59.68
CA ILE A 303 15.00 74.57 -61.07
C ILE A 303 14.75 76.00 -61.54
N LYS A 304 13.56 76.56 -61.30
CA LYS A 304 13.24 77.96 -61.61
C LYS A 304 14.15 78.94 -60.87
N LEU A 305 14.40 78.71 -59.58
CA LEU A 305 15.35 79.48 -58.78
C LEU A 305 16.78 79.32 -59.30
N LYS A 306 17.17 78.13 -59.76
CA LYS A 306 18.47 77.92 -60.43
C LYS A 306 18.56 78.67 -61.75
N GLU A 307 17.51 78.69 -62.56
CA GLU A 307 17.48 79.48 -63.80
C GLU A 307 17.54 80.99 -63.51
N ILE A 308 16.86 81.46 -62.46
CA ILE A 308 16.96 82.84 -61.96
C ILE A 308 18.36 83.13 -61.44
N ILE A 309 18.98 82.21 -60.68
CA ILE A 309 20.36 82.34 -60.23
C ILE A 309 21.32 82.38 -61.42
N ASN A 310 21.11 81.57 -62.45
CA ASN A 310 21.95 81.53 -63.64
C ASN A 310 21.79 82.81 -64.49
N THR A 311 20.58 83.36 -64.57
CA THR A 311 20.35 84.69 -65.18
C THR A 311 20.95 85.82 -64.34
N CYS A 312 20.85 85.75 -63.00
CA CYS A 312 21.54 86.65 -62.08
C CYS A 312 23.07 86.48 -62.13
N GLU A 313 23.60 85.28 -62.38
CA GLU A 313 25.03 85.01 -62.57
C GLU A 313 25.52 85.57 -63.90
N ASN A 314 24.72 85.46 -64.97
CA ASN A 314 25.00 86.14 -66.24
C ASN A 314 24.93 87.67 -66.09
N GLN A 315 23.97 88.21 -65.35
CA GLN A 315 23.94 89.62 -64.99
C GLN A 315 25.10 90.02 -64.09
N SER A 316 25.51 89.15 -63.16
CA SER A 316 26.68 89.32 -62.29
C SER A 316 27.99 89.23 -63.06
N LEU A 317 28.04 88.50 -64.17
CA LEU A 317 29.19 88.45 -65.09
C LEU A 317 29.28 89.74 -65.91
N ILE A 318 28.14 90.24 -66.41
CA ILE A 318 28.05 91.56 -67.07
C ILE A 318 28.41 92.67 -66.07
N GLN A 319 27.86 92.62 -64.86
CA GLN A 319 28.22 93.54 -63.79
C GLN A 319 29.65 93.34 -63.31
N LYS A 320 30.25 92.14 -63.35
CA LYS A 320 31.69 91.91 -63.06
C LYS A 320 32.59 92.50 -64.12
N ASN A 321 32.15 92.54 -65.38
CA ASN A 321 32.88 93.24 -66.44
C ASN A 321 32.80 94.76 -66.25
N ILE A 322 31.63 95.30 -65.89
CA ILE A 322 31.48 96.71 -65.48
C ILE A 322 32.22 96.98 -64.15
N MET A 323 32.28 96.01 -63.24
CA MET A 323 32.93 96.13 -61.94
C MET A 323 34.44 95.92 -62.05
N LYS A 324 34.96 95.27 -63.09
CA LYS A 324 36.39 95.32 -63.45
C LYS A 324 36.77 96.74 -63.90
N ASP A 325 35.91 97.35 -64.72
CA ASP A 325 36.03 98.73 -65.19
C ASP A 325 35.88 99.75 -64.02
N LEU A 326 34.97 99.50 -63.07
CA LEU A 326 34.82 100.28 -61.85
C LEU A 326 35.84 99.93 -60.76
N THR A 327 36.43 98.73 -60.72
CA THR A 327 37.48 98.38 -59.73
C THR A 327 38.77 99.11 -60.06
N GLN A 328 39.07 99.31 -61.35
CA GLN A 328 40.05 100.30 -61.78
C GLN A 328 39.72 101.73 -61.30
N ARG A 329 38.44 102.09 -61.12
CA ARG A 329 38.00 103.36 -60.49
C ARG A 329 37.91 103.32 -58.95
N VAL A 330 37.79 102.17 -58.30
CA VAL A 330 37.61 102.03 -56.83
C VAL A 330 38.94 101.82 -56.10
N GLU A 331 39.99 101.36 -56.77
CA GLU A 331 41.37 101.57 -56.31
C GLU A 331 41.69 103.07 -56.15
N GLN A 332 41.01 103.94 -56.90
CA GLN A 332 41.05 105.40 -56.71
C GLN A 332 40.32 105.88 -55.43
N VAL A 333 39.39 105.12 -54.85
CA VAL A 333 38.51 105.53 -53.73
C VAL A 333 38.86 104.84 -52.40
N ARG A 334 39.55 103.70 -52.43
CA ARG A 334 39.99 102.99 -51.20
C ARG A 334 40.99 103.77 -50.34
N THR A 335 41.54 104.87 -50.85
CA THR A 335 42.23 105.89 -50.07
C THR A 335 41.32 106.59 -49.04
N ASP A 336 40.00 106.61 -49.23
CA ASP A 336 39.10 107.50 -48.45
C ASP A 336 38.37 106.83 -47.26
N VAL A 337 38.19 105.49 -47.24
CA VAL A 337 37.29 104.81 -46.27
C VAL A 337 37.96 104.39 -44.95
N LYS A 338 39.27 104.57 -44.81
CA LYS A 338 40.01 104.27 -43.56
C LYS A 338 39.49 105.06 -42.33
N HIS A 339 38.59 106.03 -42.53
CA HIS A 339 38.21 107.06 -41.57
C HIS A 339 36.96 106.79 -40.70
N LYS A 340 36.06 105.83 -41.02
CA LYS A 340 34.74 105.73 -40.34
C LYS A 340 34.52 104.61 -39.30
N LYS A 341 35.49 103.74 -39.04
CA LYS A 341 35.28 102.50 -38.24
C LYS A 341 35.22 102.70 -36.70
N LEU A 342 35.35 103.92 -36.20
CA LEU A 342 35.59 104.16 -34.76
C LEU A 342 34.33 104.32 -33.88
N GLN A 343 33.09 104.26 -34.41
CA GLN A 343 31.97 104.93 -33.71
C GLN A 343 30.95 104.10 -32.91
N ILE A 344 30.72 102.80 -33.11
CA ILE A 344 29.41 102.21 -32.71
C ILE A 344 29.48 101.16 -31.57
N GLN A 345 30.56 101.14 -30.81
CA GLN A 345 30.76 100.22 -29.67
C GLN A 345 29.94 100.56 -28.40
N THR A 346 29.00 101.52 -28.44
CA THR A 346 28.48 102.21 -27.24
C THR A 346 27.06 101.88 -26.74
N LYS A 347 26.30 100.93 -27.31
CA LYS A 347 24.83 100.82 -27.02
C LYS A 347 24.33 99.70 -26.08
N ASN A 348 25.18 98.86 -25.46
CA ASN A 348 24.75 97.60 -24.83
C ASN A 348 24.42 97.58 -23.30
N THR A 349 24.14 98.70 -22.61
CA THR A 349 24.11 98.71 -21.12
C THR A 349 22.80 99.12 -20.44
N LYS A 350 21.63 98.67 -20.88
CA LYS A 350 20.37 99.07 -20.21
C LYS A 350 19.35 97.95 -20.02
N ILE A 351 19.13 97.55 -18.76
CA ILE A 351 17.79 97.21 -18.20
C ILE A 351 17.33 95.76 -18.45
N ASP A 352 17.41 94.75 -17.57
CA ASP A 352 17.81 94.55 -16.15
C ASP A 352 17.00 95.21 -15.01
N LYS A 353 15.72 95.57 -15.19
CA LYS A 353 14.95 96.28 -14.12
C LYS A 353 13.50 95.82 -13.81
N ALA A 354 13.01 94.66 -14.25
CA ALA A 354 11.56 94.38 -14.26
C ALA A 354 11.02 93.24 -13.36
N ASN A 355 11.78 92.71 -12.38
CA ASN A 355 11.43 91.47 -11.67
C ASN A 355 10.86 91.60 -10.22
N GLU A 356 10.32 92.75 -9.78
CA GLU A 356 10.09 92.97 -8.33
C GLU A 356 8.64 93.18 -7.84
N GLN A 357 7.58 93.02 -8.64
CA GLN A 357 6.27 93.60 -8.25
C GLN A 357 5.11 92.73 -7.77
N ILE A 358 5.05 91.40 -7.90
CA ILE A 358 3.75 90.70 -7.69
C ILE A 358 3.84 89.44 -6.82
N THR A 359 4.30 89.63 -5.59
CA THR A 359 4.18 88.66 -4.48
C THR A 359 3.41 89.25 -3.27
N ALA A 360 2.72 90.38 -3.44
CA ALA A 360 2.08 91.12 -2.34
C ALA A 360 0.57 91.33 -2.53
N LEU A 361 -0.17 90.29 -2.94
CA LEU A 361 -1.64 90.19 -2.75
C LEU A 361 -2.00 88.91 -1.99
N THR A 362 -1.13 88.60 -1.04
CA THR A 362 -1.38 87.89 0.20
C THR A 362 -2.74 88.24 0.78
N THR A 363 -3.43 87.19 1.22
CA THR A 363 -4.05 87.14 2.54
C THR A 363 -4.78 88.39 2.93
N LYS A 364 -5.97 88.55 2.37
CA LYS A 364 -7.00 89.22 3.11
C LYS A 364 -8.28 88.47 2.90
N LEU A 365 -8.86 88.15 4.05
CA LEU A 365 -10.29 88.24 4.22
C LEU A 365 -10.98 86.93 3.84
N GLU A 366 -10.87 85.89 4.69
CA GLU A 366 -11.34 85.98 6.07
C GLU A 366 -12.77 86.50 5.99
N ASP A 367 -13.73 85.58 6.08
CA ASP A 367 -14.65 85.62 7.20
C ASP A 367 -15.96 84.91 6.87
N ILE A 368 -16.22 83.91 7.72
CA ILE A 368 -17.50 83.77 8.41
C ILE A 368 -18.67 83.27 7.56
N LYS A 369 -18.96 81.97 7.72
CA LYS A 369 -20.26 81.44 8.23
C LYS A 369 -20.23 79.92 8.16
N SER A 370 -20.48 79.11 9.19
CA SER A 370 -20.82 79.32 10.60
C SER A 370 -21.09 77.93 11.22
N GLN A 371 -20.49 77.64 12.39
CA GLN A 371 -21.07 77.00 13.60
C GLN A 371 -21.64 75.56 13.54
N LYS A 372 -21.73 74.75 14.61
CA LYS A 372 -21.20 74.65 15.99
C LYS A 372 -21.60 73.24 16.52
N LEU A 373 -20.82 72.68 17.44
CA LEU A 373 -21.13 71.52 18.31
C LEU A 373 -22.06 71.90 19.49
N ASN A 374 -22.80 70.92 20.05
CA ASN A 374 -22.89 70.63 21.51
C ASN A 374 -23.76 69.39 21.86
N ILE A 375 -23.25 68.42 22.63
CA ILE A 375 -23.31 68.21 24.11
C ILE A 375 -24.53 67.41 24.64
N GLU A 376 -25.47 66.94 23.79
CA GLU A 376 -26.67 66.23 24.28
C GLU A 376 -26.65 64.68 24.20
N GLU A 377 -25.68 64.05 23.52
CA GLU A 377 -25.55 62.57 23.52
C GLU A 377 -24.53 62.03 24.54
N LYS A 378 -23.70 62.91 25.11
CA LYS A 378 -22.83 62.60 26.28
C LYS A 378 -23.63 62.31 27.57
N ALA A 379 -24.94 62.48 27.55
CA ALA A 379 -25.85 62.11 28.63
C ALA A 379 -26.42 60.68 28.49
N LYS A 380 -26.30 60.05 27.30
CA LYS A 380 -26.85 58.72 27.00
C LYS A 380 -25.88 57.58 27.37
N GLU A 381 -24.57 57.85 27.34
CA GLU A 381 -23.51 56.90 27.76
C GLU A 381 -23.39 56.70 29.28
N LEU A 382 -24.04 57.52 30.11
CA LEU A 382 -24.06 57.37 31.58
C LEU A 382 -25.31 56.64 32.10
N GLU A 383 -26.37 56.51 31.30
CA GLU A 383 -27.57 55.71 31.61
C GLU A 383 -27.36 54.22 31.32
N ASP A 384 -26.66 53.87 30.23
CA ASP A 384 -26.40 52.48 29.82
C ASP A 384 -25.46 51.72 30.80
N MET A 385 -24.60 52.44 31.53
CA MET A 385 -23.70 51.87 32.55
C MET A 385 -24.42 51.50 33.87
N ILE A 386 -25.57 52.11 34.17
CA ILE A 386 -26.34 51.84 35.39
C ILE A 386 -27.24 50.61 35.19
N GLU A 387 -27.74 50.38 33.97
CA GLU A 387 -28.56 49.22 33.61
C GLU A 387 -27.78 47.88 33.62
N GLU A 388 -26.46 47.94 33.39
CA GLU A 388 -25.57 46.77 33.41
C GLU A 388 -25.22 46.29 34.84
N GLN A 389 -25.27 47.19 35.84
CA GLN A 389 -24.99 46.87 37.24
C GLN A 389 -26.21 46.28 37.97
N GLU A 390 -27.43 46.65 37.59
CA GLU A 390 -28.67 46.09 38.18
C GLU A 390 -28.95 44.63 37.75
N LYS A 391 -28.55 44.22 36.53
CA LYS A 391 -28.65 42.82 36.06
C LYS A 391 -27.70 41.86 36.76
N LYS A 392 -26.56 42.33 37.29
CA LYS A 392 -25.59 41.51 38.06
C LYS A 392 -26.07 41.22 39.49
N LYS A 393 -26.82 42.14 40.11
CA LYS A 393 -27.41 41.99 41.45
C LYS A 393 -28.53 40.94 41.49
N ALA A 394 -29.33 40.80 40.43
CA ALA A 394 -30.42 39.82 40.34
C ALA A 394 -29.95 38.36 40.19
N LYS A 395 -28.74 38.12 39.62
CA LYS A 395 -28.17 36.77 39.50
C LYS A 395 -27.61 36.23 40.82
N ILE A 396 -27.08 37.09 41.68
CA ILE A 396 -26.50 36.69 42.98
C ILE A 396 -27.60 36.35 44.01
N ILE A 397 -28.76 37.01 43.96
CA ILE A 397 -29.89 36.76 44.87
C ILE A 397 -30.63 35.44 44.55
N LYS A 398 -30.59 34.96 43.29
CA LYS A 398 -31.17 33.65 42.90
C LYS A 398 -30.34 32.46 43.36
N GLU A 399 -29.02 32.60 43.42
CA GLU A 399 -28.12 31.49 43.79
C GLU A 399 -28.04 31.29 45.31
N ILE A 400 -28.18 32.35 46.11
CA ILE A 400 -28.23 32.27 47.59
C ILE A 400 -29.49 31.54 48.08
N ASN A 401 -30.65 31.75 47.44
CA ASN A 401 -31.90 31.08 47.80
C ASN A 401 -31.93 29.59 47.42
N ARG A 402 -31.18 29.17 46.38
CA ARG A 402 -31.06 27.76 45.98
C ARG A 402 -30.22 26.94 46.96
N LEU A 403 -29.16 27.54 47.53
CA LEU A 403 -28.27 26.89 48.50
C LEU A 403 -28.88 26.81 49.92
N GLN A 404 -29.83 27.67 50.27
CA GLN A 404 -30.57 27.60 51.55
C GLN A 404 -31.61 26.46 51.62
N VAL A 405 -32.21 26.06 50.51
CA VAL A 405 -33.22 24.97 50.47
C VAL A 405 -32.58 23.58 50.54
N ILE A 406 -31.36 23.42 50.03
CA ILE A 406 -30.61 22.15 50.07
C ILE A 406 -30.09 21.87 51.49
N ASN A 407 -29.68 22.91 52.24
CA ASN A 407 -29.13 22.76 53.59
C ASN A 407 -30.19 22.35 54.64
N LEU A 408 -31.44 22.82 54.51
CA LEU A 408 -32.55 22.45 55.40
C LEU A 408 -33.06 21.00 55.22
N ARG A 409 -32.91 20.41 54.03
CA ARG A 409 -33.24 18.98 53.77
C ARG A 409 -32.21 18.00 54.31
N ALA A 410 -30.92 18.39 54.30
CA ALA A 410 -29.86 17.55 54.86
C ALA A 410 -29.94 17.50 56.40
N MET A 411 -30.30 18.60 57.08
CA MET A 411 -30.44 18.63 58.55
C MET A 411 -31.67 17.87 59.07
N THR A 412 -32.70 17.67 58.26
CA THR A 412 -33.90 16.90 58.65
C THR A 412 -33.67 15.39 58.53
N GLN A 413 -32.98 14.93 57.47
CA GLN A 413 -32.64 13.50 57.29
C GLN A 413 -31.67 12.95 58.35
N ILE A 414 -30.75 13.76 58.87
CA ILE A 414 -29.82 13.34 59.94
C ILE A 414 -30.56 13.13 61.27
N LYS A 415 -31.57 13.95 61.56
CA LYS A 415 -32.32 13.90 62.83
C LYS A 415 -33.30 12.73 62.91
N ASP A 416 -33.81 12.27 61.77
CA ASP A 416 -34.71 11.13 61.69
C ASP A 416 -33.96 9.80 61.89
N LEU A 417 -32.75 9.67 61.32
CA LEU A 417 -31.88 8.49 61.50
C LEU A 417 -31.37 8.34 62.95
N GLU A 418 -31.06 9.45 63.64
CA GLU A 418 -30.65 9.42 65.05
C GLU A 418 -31.78 8.97 66.01
N ASN A 419 -33.04 9.16 65.63
CA ASN A 419 -34.19 8.72 66.44
C ASN A 419 -34.51 7.24 66.23
N GLU A 420 -34.33 6.69 65.02
CA GLU A 420 -34.51 5.27 64.74
C GLU A 420 -33.47 4.38 65.47
N GLU A 421 -32.21 4.83 65.56
CA GLU A 421 -31.16 4.10 66.28
C GLU A 421 -31.48 3.98 67.79
N LYS A 422 -32.03 5.03 68.41
CA LYS A 422 -32.41 5.01 69.83
C LYS A 422 -33.56 4.06 70.15
N VAL A 423 -34.55 3.96 69.25
CA VAL A 423 -35.71 3.06 69.45
C VAL A 423 -35.30 1.59 69.37
N LEU A 424 -34.45 1.25 68.40
CA LEU A 424 -33.96 -0.13 68.22
C LEU A 424 -33.09 -0.59 69.40
N LYS A 425 -32.28 0.30 69.98
CA LYS A 425 -31.42 0.00 71.14
C LYS A 425 -32.24 -0.30 72.41
N MET A 426 -33.37 0.38 72.62
CA MET A 426 -34.26 0.14 73.76
C MET A 426 -35.09 -1.16 73.62
N GLN A 427 -35.43 -1.58 72.40
CA GLN A 427 -36.14 -2.85 72.17
C GLN A 427 -35.24 -4.06 72.44
N LEU A 428 -33.95 -4.00 72.08
CA LEU A 428 -33.00 -5.08 72.32
C LEU A 428 -32.76 -5.34 73.82
N GLU A 429 -32.64 -4.29 74.64
CA GLU A 429 -32.49 -4.43 76.10
C GLU A 429 -33.75 -4.98 76.79
N ARG A 430 -34.94 -4.81 76.19
CA ARG A 430 -36.21 -5.28 76.76
C ARG A 430 -36.40 -6.79 76.56
N GLU A 431 -35.98 -7.32 75.41
CA GLU A 431 -36.07 -8.76 75.11
C GLU A 431 -35.04 -9.59 75.91
N PHE A 432 -33.83 -9.06 76.15
CA PHE A 432 -32.84 -9.74 77.01
C PHE A 432 -33.35 -9.98 78.44
N LYS A 433 -34.12 -9.04 79.01
CA LYS A 433 -34.68 -9.18 80.38
C LYS A 433 -35.83 -10.19 80.48
N LYS A 434 -36.49 -10.55 79.38
CA LYS A 434 -37.55 -11.58 79.37
C LYS A 434 -36.95 -12.99 79.39
N CYS A 435 -35.84 -13.21 78.69
CA CYS A 435 -35.13 -14.50 78.71
C CYS A 435 -34.64 -14.85 80.12
N ASP A 436 -34.07 -13.89 80.86
CA ASP A 436 -33.62 -14.08 82.26
C ASP A 436 -34.73 -14.44 83.25
N LEU A 437 -36.00 -14.12 82.94
CA LEU A 437 -37.16 -14.45 83.79
C LEU A 437 -37.67 -15.87 83.52
N LEU A 438 -37.58 -16.33 82.27
CA LEU A 438 -38.00 -17.67 81.85
C LEU A 438 -37.10 -18.77 82.43
N ASP A 439 -35.79 -18.55 82.47
CA ASP A 439 -34.84 -19.53 83.07
C ASP A 439 -35.10 -19.77 84.57
N LYS A 440 -35.61 -18.76 85.29
CA LYS A 440 -35.94 -18.90 86.73
C LYS A 440 -37.23 -19.68 87.00
N LEU A 441 -38.13 -19.80 86.01
CA LEU A 441 -39.38 -20.54 86.14
C LEU A 441 -39.16 -22.04 85.89
N CYS A 442 -38.31 -22.42 84.93
CA CYS A 442 -37.98 -23.83 84.65
C CYS A 442 -37.38 -24.56 85.87
N ILE A 443 -36.55 -23.87 86.67
CA ILE A 443 -35.91 -24.45 87.87
C ILE A 443 -36.95 -24.77 88.97
N LYS A 444 -38.10 -24.08 89.02
CA LYS A 444 -39.15 -24.34 90.00
C LYS A 444 -40.03 -25.54 89.64
N ASP A 445 -40.27 -25.77 88.35
CA ASP A 445 -41.13 -26.88 87.91
C ASP A 445 -40.44 -28.25 88.08
N GLU A 446 -39.11 -28.32 87.99
CA GLU A 446 -38.35 -29.54 88.28
C GLU A 446 -38.48 -29.99 89.75
N GLN A 447 -38.61 -29.06 90.70
CA GLN A 447 -38.78 -29.38 92.13
C GLN A 447 -40.17 -29.93 92.47
N ILE A 448 -41.21 -29.57 91.69
CA ILE A 448 -42.59 -30.05 91.91
C ILE A 448 -42.75 -31.49 91.44
N LEU A 449 -42.02 -31.90 90.40
CA LEU A 449 -42.07 -33.24 89.84
C LEU A 449 -41.51 -34.31 90.79
N GLU A 450 -40.48 -33.98 91.57
CA GLU A 450 -39.85 -34.92 92.49
C GLU A 450 -40.76 -35.26 93.70
N ASN A 451 -41.50 -34.26 94.22
CA ASN A 451 -42.47 -34.46 95.31
C ASN A 451 -43.67 -35.37 94.93
N LYS A 452 -44.01 -35.47 93.64
CA LYS A 452 -45.11 -36.31 93.17
C LYS A 452 -44.76 -37.80 93.13
N LYS A 453 -43.47 -38.16 93.05
CA LYS A 453 -43.00 -39.55 93.01
C LYS A 453 -43.09 -40.23 94.38
N GLU A 454 -42.88 -39.50 95.49
CA GLU A 454 -42.98 -40.06 96.85
C GLU A 454 -44.41 -40.51 97.22
N ILE A 455 -45.43 -39.77 96.79
CA ILE A 455 -46.85 -40.09 97.09
C ILE A 455 -47.29 -41.41 96.44
N TRP A 456 -46.71 -41.76 95.29
CA TRP A 456 -47.07 -42.97 94.55
C TRP A 456 -46.61 -44.25 95.27
N TYR A 457 -45.41 -44.26 95.85
CA TYR A 457 -44.87 -45.41 96.58
C TYR A 457 -45.67 -45.77 97.85
N GLN A 458 -46.39 -44.81 98.44
CA GLN A 458 -47.20 -45.04 99.64
C GLN A 458 -48.53 -45.74 99.36
N ALA A 459 -49.08 -45.60 98.15
CA ALA A 459 -50.35 -46.22 97.75
C ALA A 459 -50.20 -47.74 97.47
N GLU A 460 -49.03 -48.17 96.97
CA GLU A 460 -48.77 -49.57 96.60
C GLU A 460 -48.64 -50.50 97.82
N PHE A 461 -48.26 -49.95 98.97
CA PHE A 461 -48.09 -50.70 100.22
C PHE A 461 -49.42 -51.17 100.85
N GLU A 462 -50.50 -50.39 100.74
CA GLU A 462 -51.82 -50.74 101.33
C GLU A 462 -52.57 -51.81 100.52
N ILE A 463 -52.28 -51.96 99.23
CA ILE A 463 -52.92 -52.97 98.36
C ILE A 463 -52.47 -54.39 98.76
N ARG A 464 -51.19 -54.60 99.04
CA ARG A 464 -50.65 -55.92 99.46
C ARG A 464 -51.22 -56.42 100.79
N LYS A 465 -51.65 -55.52 101.68
CA LYS A 465 -52.23 -55.85 102.99
C LYS A 465 -53.63 -56.44 102.88
N SER A 466 -54.35 -56.12 101.79
CA SER A 466 -55.72 -56.58 101.54
C SER A 466 -55.79 -58.00 100.97
N GLU A 467 -54.76 -58.45 100.26
CA GLU A 467 -54.70 -59.79 99.63
C GLU A 467 -54.45 -60.93 100.64
N MET A 468 -53.74 -60.68 101.74
CA MET A 468 -53.48 -61.71 102.77
C MET A 468 -54.73 -62.09 103.60
N LYS A 469 -55.79 -61.27 103.61
CA LYS A 469 -57.06 -61.56 104.30
C LYS A 469 -57.95 -62.55 103.55
N LEU A 470 -57.81 -62.64 102.22
CA LEU A 470 -58.66 -63.46 101.35
C LEU A 470 -58.33 -64.96 101.39
N ASN A 471 -57.09 -65.32 101.73
CA ASN A 471 -56.61 -66.72 101.75
C ASN A 471 -56.97 -67.50 103.04
N ARG A 472 -57.67 -66.90 104.01
CA ARG A 472 -58.07 -67.57 105.28
C ARG A 472 -59.49 -68.17 105.28
N LEU A 473 -60.31 -67.92 104.24
CA LEU A 473 -61.76 -68.19 104.26
C LEU A 473 -62.24 -69.43 103.48
N ARG A 474 -61.37 -70.32 102.99
CA ARG A 474 -61.79 -71.55 102.27
C ARG A 474 -61.31 -72.82 102.96
N GLY A 475 -62.02 -73.23 104.02
CA GLY A 475 -61.91 -74.53 104.69
C GLY A 475 -63.15 -75.41 104.43
N HIS A 476 -62.97 -76.72 104.61
CA HIS A 476 -63.75 -77.86 104.13
C HIS A 476 -64.99 -78.28 104.98
N GLU A 477 -65.93 -79.01 104.33
CA GLU A 477 -66.58 -80.28 104.75
C GLU A 477 -68.11 -80.44 105.08
N TYR A 478 -68.67 -81.47 104.39
CA TYR A 478 -69.79 -82.44 104.58
C TYR A 478 -71.26 -82.07 104.87
N ASP A 479 -72.18 -82.50 103.97
CA ASP A 479 -73.25 -83.44 104.36
C ASP A 479 -73.86 -84.25 103.17
N LYS A 480 -74.01 -85.57 103.36
CA LYS A 480 -74.08 -86.65 102.34
C LYS A 480 -75.52 -87.09 102.01
N SER A 481 -76.39 -86.14 101.67
CA SER A 481 -77.77 -86.43 101.23
C SER A 481 -78.29 -85.44 100.18
N LYS A 482 -77.69 -84.24 100.09
CA LYS A 482 -77.81 -83.35 98.91
C LYS A 482 -76.84 -83.73 97.78
N SER A 483 -75.99 -84.73 97.97
CA SER A 483 -74.92 -85.13 97.03
C SER A 483 -75.47 -85.76 95.76
N GLU A 484 -76.52 -86.57 95.81
CA GLU A 484 -76.98 -87.34 94.64
C GLU A 484 -77.76 -86.47 93.64
N LYS A 485 -78.59 -85.52 94.10
CA LYS A 485 -79.23 -84.53 93.20
C LYS A 485 -78.26 -83.46 92.69
N LYS A 486 -77.18 -83.20 93.44
CA LYS A 486 -76.07 -82.39 92.95
C LYS A 486 -75.16 -83.18 92.02
N GLN A 487 -75.08 -84.51 92.12
CA GLN A 487 -74.25 -85.37 91.27
C GLN A 487 -74.76 -85.37 89.82
N GLU A 488 -76.07 -85.47 89.59
CA GLU A 488 -76.65 -85.33 88.23
C GLU A 488 -76.42 -83.93 87.65
N LYS A 489 -76.59 -82.87 88.47
CA LYS A 489 -76.30 -81.50 88.03
C LYS A 489 -74.82 -81.23 87.83
N ILE A 490 -73.96 -81.94 88.58
CA ILE A 490 -72.50 -81.91 88.46
C ILE A 490 -72.06 -82.66 87.21
N GLU A 491 -72.68 -83.80 86.84
CA GLU A 491 -72.41 -84.50 85.57
C GLU A 491 -72.86 -83.67 84.36
N GLU A 492 -74.01 -83.00 84.43
CA GLU A 492 -74.46 -82.06 83.38
C GLU A 492 -73.53 -80.85 83.27
N LEU A 493 -73.11 -80.26 84.40
CA LEU A 493 -72.14 -79.17 84.42
C LEU A 493 -70.72 -79.63 84.08
N GLN A 494 -70.35 -80.89 84.33
CA GLN A 494 -69.06 -81.47 83.93
C GLN A 494 -69.02 -81.74 82.44
N ASN A 495 -70.10 -82.23 81.84
CA ASN A 495 -70.19 -82.33 80.38
C ASN A 495 -70.13 -80.95 79.73
N ASN A 496 -70.80 -79.94 80.28
CA ASN A 496 -70.72 -78.57 79.78
C ASN A 496 -69.33 -77.96 80.01
N LEU A 497 -68.70 -78.24 81.15
CA LEU A 497 -67.32 -77.84 81.43
C LEU A 497 -66.33 -78.54 80.49
N ASP A 498 -66.52 -79.82 80.18
CA ASP A 498 -65.67 -80.59 79.28
C ASP A 498 -65.82 -80.11 77.83
N GLU A 499 -67.04 -79.79 77.38
CA GLU A 499 -67.28 -79.11 76.10
C GLU A 499 -66.57 -77.75 76.05
N LYS A 500 -66.74 -76.90 77.08
CA LYS A 500 -66.08 -75.60 77.13
C LYS A 500 -64.56 -75.71 77.28
N THR A 501 -64.06 -76.73 77.95
CA THR A 501 -62.62 -77.01 78.10
C THR A 501 -62.03 -77.54 76.79
N ASN A 502 -62.79 -78.31 76.02
CA ASN A 502 -62.40 -78.74 74.67
C ASN A 502 -62.38 -77.57 73.69
N ILE A 503 -63.37 -76.66 73.76
CA ILE A 503 -63.38 -75.41 72.99
C ILE A 503 -62.19 -74.52 73.39
N PHE A 504 -61.92 -74.39 74.70
CA PHE A 504 -60.76 -73.64 75.20
C PHE A 504 -59.44 -74.24 74.71
N LYS A 505 -59.28 -75.57 74.76
CA LYS A 505 -58.08 -76.25 74.22
C LYS A 505 -57.93 -76.06 72.71
N LEU A 506 -59.04 -76.03 71.96
CA LEU A 506 -59.03 -75.75 70.53
C LEU A 506 -58.61 -74.29 70.24
N LEU A 507 -59.19 -73.33 70.96
CA LEU A 507 -58.83 -71.91 70.86
C LEU A 507 -57.39 -71.67 71.30
N GLN A 508 -56.91 -72.33 72.35
CA GLN A 508 -55.52 -72.26 72.80
C GLN A 508 -54.57 -72.75 71.71
N LYS A 509 -54.89 -73.88 71.04
CA LYS A 509 -54.12 -74.40 69.91
C LYS A 509 -54.12 -73.42 68.72
N GLN A 510 -55.26 -72.81 68.43
CA GLN A 510 -55.38 -71.80 67.37
C GLN A 510 -54.58 -70.53 67.69
N ILE A 511 -54.60 -70.06 68.94
CA ILE A 511 -53.81 -68.91 69.39
C ILE A 511 -52.31 -69.22 69.29
N THR A 512 -51.84 -70.38 69.76
CA THR A 512 -50.42 -70.75 69.62
C THR A 512 -49.99 -70.89 68.17
N ALA A 513 -50.86 -71.38 67.28
CA ALA A 513 -50.59 -71.45 65.86
C ALA A 513 -50.51 -70.04 65.22
N LEU A 514 -51.37 -69.11 65.63
CA LEU A 514 -51.34 -67.72 65.20
C LEU A 514 -50.09 -66.99 65.71
N GLU A 515 -49.67 -67.22 66.96
CA GLU A 515 -48.45 -66.65 67.52
C GLU A 515 -47.18 -67.16 66.80
N ASP A 516 -47.15 -68.45 66.44
CA ASP A 516 -46.06 -69.01 65.63
C ASP A 516 -46.06 -68.46 64.20
N ASN A 517 -47.23 -68.28 63.59
CA ASN A 517 -47.34 -67.64 62.28
C ASN A 517 -46.92 -66.17 62.34
N MET A 518 -47.29 -65.42 63.38
CA MET A 518 -46.82 -64.05 63.61
C MET A 518 -45.32 -63.99 63.78
N ARG A 519 -44.70 -64.92 64.52
CA ARG A 519 -43.23 -65.00 64.64
C ARG A 519 -42.56 -65.28 63.29
N LYS A 520 -43.10 -66.21 62.49
CA LYS A 520 -42.58 -66.49 61.15
C LYS A 520 -42.68 -65.27 60.24
N ILE A 521 -43.82 -64.56 60.25
CA ILE A 521 -44.01 -63.33 59.47
C ILE A 521 -43.02 -62.25 59.93
N SER A 522 -42.88 -62.01 61.23
CA SER A 522 -41.92 -61.02 61.75
C SER A 522 -40.47 -61.34 61.37
N ASN A 523 -40.07 -62.61 61.40
CA ASN A 523 -38.74 -63.03 60.97
C ASN A 523 -38.53 -62.84 59.46
N ASN A 524 -39.52 -63.17 58.63
CA ASN A 524 -39.47 -62.93 57.19
C ASN A 524 -39.45 -61.43 56.85
N LEU A 525 -40.12 -60.60 57.66
CA LEU A 525 -40.12 -59.16 57.51
C LEU A 525 -38.76 -58.57 57.88
N ALA A 526 -38.11 -59.09 58.92
CA ALA A 526 -36.75 -58.72 59.31
C ALA A 526 -35.71 -59.13 58.25
N SER A 527 -35.81 -60.34 57.68
CA SER A 527 -34.92 -60.78 56.61
C SER A 527 -35.10 -59.95 55.33
N SER A 528 -36.36 -59.67 54.95
CA SER A 528 -36.68 -58.81 53.80
C SER A 528 -36.17 -57.38 53.99
N ASN A 529 -36.23 -56.84 55.22
CA ASN A 529 -35.67 -55.52 55.54
C ASN A 529 -34.14 -55.50 55.42
N SER A 530 -33.45 -56.54 55.90
CA SER A 530 -32.00 -56.67 55.73
C SER A 530 -31.58 -56.73 54.26
N GLU A 531 -32.35 -57.46 53.45
CA GLU A 531 -32.13 -57.56 52.01
C GLU A 531 -32.38 -56.23 51.30
N LEU A 532 -33.43 -55.50 51.68
CA LEU A 532 -33.72 -54.15 51.22
C LEU A 532 -32.59 -53.16 51.54
N GLU A 533 -32.03 -53.20 52.75
CA GLU A 533 -30.90 -52.34 53.12
C GLU A 533 -29.67 -52.66 52.26
N SER A 534 -29.37 -53.95 52.03
CA SER A 534 -28.28 -54.36 51.15
C SER A 534 -28.46 -53.90 49.69
N LEU A 535 -29.69 -53.91 49.19
CA LEU A 535 -30.03 -53.41 47.86
C LEU A 535 -29.96 -51.89 47.79
N ARG A 536 -30.32 -51.21 48.88
CA ARG A 536 -30.22 -49.75 49.00
C ARG A 536 -28.75 -49.31 48.94
N ASP A 537 -27.86 -50.01 49.64
CA ASP A 537 -26.40 -49.79 49.59
C ASP A 537 -25.82 -50.07 48.20
N LYS A 538 -26.20 -51.20 47.57
CA LYS A 538 -25.78 -51.52 46.19
C LYS A 538 -26.23 -50.46 45.20
N ARG A 539 -27.48 -49.98 45.31
CA ARG A 539 -27.99 -48.89 44.48
C ARG A 539 -27.15 -47.62 44.68
N GLN A 540 -26.81 -47.29 45.92
CA GLN A 540 -26.04 -46.08 46.23
C GLN A 540 -24.61 -46.15 45.66
N ASN A 541 -23.98 -47.32 45.72
CA ASN A 541 -22.68 -47.57 45.08
C ASN A 541 -22.76 -47.50 43.54
N LEU A 542 -23.81 -48.04 42.93
CA LEU A 542 -24.01 -47.95 41.47
C LEU A 542 -24.25 -46.50 41.02
N VAL A 543 -25.00 -45.71 41.79
CA VAL A 543 -25.21 -44.27 41.51
C VAL A 543 -23.89 -43.51 41.59
N LEU A 544 -23.05 -43.79 42.59
CA LEU A 544 -21.71 -43.21 42.69
C LEU A 544 -20.84 -43.57 41.48
N LEU A 545 -20.86 -44.83 41.04
CA LEU A 545 -20.10 -45.28 39.87
C LEU A 545 -20.60 -44.60 38.58
N MET A 546 -21.91 -44.46 38.41
CA MET A 546 -22.51 -43.73 37.30
C MET A 546 -22.07 -42.27 37.28
N ASN A 547 -22.13 -41.58 38.43
CA ASN A 547 -21.72 -40.18 38.54
C ASN A 547 -20.24 -39.98 38.22
N VAL A 548 -19.36 -40.93 38.59
CA VAL A 548 -17.95 -40.91 38.22
C VAL A 548 -17.78 -41.10 36.71
N GLY A 549 -18.45 -42.09 36.12
CA GLY A 549 -18.42 -42.31 34.67
C GLY A 549 -18.97 -41.14 33.86
N GLU A 550 -20.02 -40.47 34.37
CA GLU A 550 -20.60 -39.27 33.74
C GLU A 550 -19.63 -38.08 33.80
N LYS A 551 -18.89 -37.92 34.91
CA LYS A 551 -17.81 -36.92 35.01
C LYS A 551 -16.65 -37.23 34.07
N GLU A 552 -16.23 -38.48 33.95
CA GLU A 552 -15.17 -38.88 33.01
C GLU A 552 -15.61 -38.69 31.56
N LEU A 553 -16.85 -39.06 31.21
CA LEU A 553 -17.43 -38.83 29.90
C LEU A 553 -17.43 -37.34 29.55
N LYS A 554 -17.86 -36.49 30.49
CA LYS A 554 -17.87 -35.03 30.31
C LYS A 554 -16.47 -34.47 30.15
N ALA A 555 -15.48 -34.99 30.88
CA ALA A 555 -14.08 -34.59 30.71
C ALA A 555 -13.52 -35.00 29.34
N VAL A 556 -13.89 -36.17 28.81
CA VAL A 556 -13.49 -36.62 27.47
C VAL A 556 -14.20 -35.83 26.38
N GLN A 557 -15.48 -35.50 26.53
CA GLN A 557 -16.22 -34.62 25.63
C GLN A 557 -15.56 -33.24 25.54
N ASN A 558 -15.23 -32.64 26.68
CA ASN A 558 -14.52 -31.35 26.69
C ASN A 558 -13.17 -31.43 25.96
N ARG A 559 -12.37 -32.49 26.18
CA ARG A 559 -11.11 -32.69 25.45
C ARG A 559 -11.30 -32.89 23.95
N TYR A 560 -12.38 -33.56 23.55
CA TYR A 560 -12.72 -33.73 22.15
C TYR A 560 -13.10 -32.40 21.50
N GLU A 561 -13.92 -31.60 22.17
CA GLU A 561 -14.28 -30.24 21.76
C GLU A 561 -13.03 -29.34 21.66
N GLU A 562 -12.13 -29.38 22.65
CA GLU A 562 -10.82 -28.71 22.60
C GLU A 562 -10.02 -29.12 21.36
N LYS A 563 -9.95 -30.42 21.03
CA LYS A 563 -9.25 -30.91 19.84
C LYS A 563 -9.94 -30.49 18.53
N GLN A 564 -11.26 -30.41 18.51
CA GLN A 564 -12.01 -29.94 17.35
C GLN A 564 -11.78 -28.43 17.11
N VAL A 565 -11.67 -27.65 18.19
CA VAL A 565 -11.29 -26.24 18.14
C VAL A 565 -9.84 -26.07 17.68
N GLU A 566 -8.90 -26.89 18.18
CA GLU A 566 -7.51 -26.92 17.68
C GLU A 566 -7.43 -27.24 16.18
N GLU A 567 -8.18 -28.25 15.71
CA GLU A 567 -8.24 -28.59 14.28
C GLU A 567 -8.80 -27.42 13.45
N SER A 568 -9.85 -26.77 13.95
CA SER A 568 -10.48 -25.62 13.30
C SER A 568 -9.53 -24.42 13.24
N MET A 569 -8.77 -24.17 14.31
CA MET A 569 -7.71 -23.15 14.34
C MET A 569 -6.58 -23.48 13.36
N LEU A 570 -6.18 -24.74 13.25
CA LEU A 570 -5.17 -25.16 12.27
C LEU A 570 -5.67 -25.00 10.83
N ARG A 571 -6.92 -25.36 10.54
CA ARG A 571 -7.56 -25.10 9.24
C ARG A 571 -7.63 -23.62 8.91
N LEU A 572 -7.94 -22.78 9.91
CA LEU A 572 -7.92 -21.33 9.76
C LEU A 572 -6.50 -20.83 9.44
N LYS A 573 -5.47 -21.29 10.16
CA LYS A 573 -4.06 -20.95 9.91
C LYS A 573 -3.61 -21.37 8.51
N VAL A 574 -3.99 -22.57 8.07
CA VAL A 574 -3.71 -23.04 6.71
C VAL A 574 -4.40 -22.14 5.68
N SER A 575 -5.68 -21.81 5.86
CA SER A 575 -6.39 -20.91 4.96
C SER A 575 -5.80 -19.49 4.93
N GLN A 576 -5.34 -18.98 6.07
CA GLN A 576 -4.63 -17.70 6.16
C GLN A 576 -3.29 -17.75 5.42
N MET A 577 -2.52 -18.83 5.57
CA MET A 577 -1.28 -19.05 4.83
C MET A 577 -1.52 -19.18 3.32
N GLU A 578 -2.55 -19.90 2.91
CA GLU A 578 -2.95 -20.00 1.50
C GLU A 578 -3.29 -18.62 0.92
N LYS A 579 -4.06 -17.81 1.64
CA LYS A 579 -4.35 -16.43 1.24
C LYS A 579 -3.10 -15.56 1.20
N MET A 580 -2.18 -15.73 2.15
CA MET A 580 -0.91 -14.99 2.17
C MET A 580 -0.02 -15.38 0.98
N ILE A 581 0.05 -16.66 0.64
CA ILE A 581 0.75 -17.16 -0.55
C ILE A 581 0.12 -16.60 -1.82
N LEU A 582 -1.21 -16.57 -1.90
CA LEU A 582 -1.93 -16.04 -3.07
C LEU A 582 -1.72 -14.53 -3.21
N ASN A 583 -1.70 -13.79 -2.10
CA ASN A 583 -1.39 -12.36 -2.08
C ASN A 583 0.08 -12.07 -2.46
N ILE A 584 1.03 -12.87 -1.95
CA ILE A 584 2.44 -12.78 -2.37
C ILE A 584 2.57 -13.11 -3.86
N GLY A 585 1.84 -14.12 -4.35
CA GLY A 585 1.80 -14.48 -5.77
C GLY A 585 1.30 -13.33 -6.64
N ASN A 586 0.22 -12.66 -6.25
CA ASN A 586 -0.31 -11.49 -6.95
C ASN A 586 0.66 -10.31 -6.90
N ASN A 587 1.27 -10.04 -5.74
CA ASN A 587 2.26 -8.97 -5.62
C ASN A 587 3.50 -9.24 -6.48
N VAL A 588 3.97 -10.48 -6.54
CA VAL A 588 5.09 -10.87 -7.42
C VAL A 588 4.69 -10.72 -8.89
N TYR A 589 3.46 -11.10 -9.25
CA TYR A 589 2.93 -10.89 -10.60
C TYR A 589 2.87 -9.41 -10.97
N ASP A 590 2.33 -8.56 -10.09
CA ASP A 590 2.24 -7.12 -10.32
C ASP A 590 3.61 -6.46 -10.39
N LEU A 591 4.55 -6.85 -9.51
CA LEU A 591 5.94 -6.39 -9.56
C LEU A 591 6.64 -6.81 -10.85
N GLU A 592 6.40 -8.03 -11.33
CA GLU A 592 6.95 -8.50 -12.60
C GLU A 592 6.35 -7.75 -13.79
N LYS A 593 5.05 -7.45 -13.75
CA LYS A 593 4.38 -6.60 -14.72
C LYS A 593 4.98 -5.19 -14.72
N TYR A 594 5.15 -4.56 -13.56
CA TYR A 594 5.78 -3.24 -13.46
C TYR A 594 7.24 -3.25 -13.91
N ARG A 595 8.00 -4.32 -13.62
CA ARG A 595 9.37 -4.50 -14.12
C ARG A 595 9.39 -4.49 -15.65
N LEU A 596 8.48 -5.22 -16.30
CA LEU A 596 8.38 -5.27 -17.76
C LEU A 596 7.95 -3.94 -18.37
N GLU A 597 7.01 -3.23 -17.75
CA GLU A 597 6.56 -1.89 -18.18
C GLU A 597 7.70 -0.86 -18.05
N LEU A 598 8.43 -0.87 -16.93
CA LEU A 598 9.60 -0.01 -16.74
C LEU A 598 10.73 -0.35 -17.72
N GLU A 599 11.01 -1.63 -17.96
CA GLU A 599 12.00 -2.05 -18.96
C GLU A 599 11.62 -1.64 -20.39
N ALA A 600 10.32 -1.62 -20.71
CA ALA A 600 9.82 -1.12 -21.99
C ALA A 600 10.01 0.40 -22.09
N ALA A 601 9.59 1.16 -21.07
CA ALA A 601 9.75 2.61 -21.02
C ALA A 601 11.23 3.05 -21.08
N VAL A 602 12.12 2.35 -20.36
CA VAL A 602 13.56 2.61 -20.40
C VAL A 602 14.14 2.30 -21.78
N ARG A 603 13.70 1.22 -22.45
CA ARG A 603 14.12 0.92 -23.82
C ARG A 603 13.66 1.99 -24.80
N GLU A 604 12.41 2.41 -24.72
CA GLU A 604 11.86 3.48 -25.55
C GLU A 604 12.65 4.78 -25.34
N ARG A 605 12.88 5.18 -24.09
CA ARG A 605 13.65 6.39 -23.78
C ARG A 605 15.10 6.29 -24.26
N LYS A 606 15.72 5.11 -24.18
CA LYS A 606 17.07 4.88 -24.71
C LYS A 606 17.10 5.02 -26.24
N THR A 607 16.08 4.52 -26.95
CA THR A 607 15.97 4.72 -28.40
C THR A 607 15.78 6.19 -28.76
N GLU A 608 14.94 6.94 -28.04
CA GLU A 608 14.77 8.38 -28.25
C GLU A 608 16.08 9.16 -28.04
N ILE A 609 16.80 8.89 -26.96
CA ILE A 609 18.10 9.50 -26.68
C ILE A 609 19.12 9.16 -27.79
N THR A 610 19.08 7.94 -28.32
CA THR A 610 19.96 7.52 -29.42
C THR A 610 19.66 8.29 -30.70
N VAL A 611 18.38 8.44 -31.05
CA VAL A 611 17.95 9.25 -32.20
C VAL A 611 18.34 10.72 -32.03
N GLN A 612 18.16 11.29 -30.84
CA GLN A 612 18.59 12.67 -30.54
C GLN A 612 20.11 12.83 -30.66
N LYS A 613 20.88 11.86 -30.16
CA LYS A 613 22.35 11.86 -30.27
C LYS A 613 22.81 11.75 -31.73
N GLU A 614 22.15 10.93 -32.54
CA GLU A 614 22.44 10.84 -33.98
C GLU A 614 22.11 12.14 -34.71
N SER A 615 20.98 12.77 -34.39
CA SER A 615 20.62 14.09 -34.92
C SER A 615 21.68 15.15 -34.59
N LEU A 616 22.13 15.21 -33.33
CA LEU A 616 23.21 16.11 -32.90
C LEU A 616 24.55 15.80 -33.60
N ASN A 617 24.87 14.52 -33.82
CA ASN A 617 26.07 14.13 -34.56
C ASN A 617 26.00 14.49 -36.05
N ILE A 618 24.81 14.48 -36.65
CA ILE A 618 24.59 14.98 -38.02
C ILE A 618 24.80 16.50 -38.05
N GLN A 619 24.20 17.25 -37.12
CA GLN A 619 24.40 18.70 -37.01
C GLN A 619 25.88 19.05 -36.80
N LYS A 620 26.59 18.30 -35.95
CA LYS A 620 28.03 18.46 -35.77
C LYS A 620 28.80 18.23 -37.07
N ARG A 621 28.49 17.18 -37.84
CA ARG A 621 29.14 16.91 -39.14
C ARG A 621 28.88 18.01 -40.16
N ILE A 622 27.66 18.55 -40.20
CA ILE A 622 27.32 19.69 -41.06
C ILE A 622 28.17 20.90 -40.67
N ALA A 623 28.22 21.24 -39.37
CA ALA A 623 29.03 22.35 -38.88
C ALA A 623 30.54 22.14 -39.13
N ASP A 624 31.06 20.92 -38.98
CA ASP A 624 32.45 20.59 -39.29
C ASP A 624 32.75 20.75 -40.80
N GLY A 625 31.78 20.41 -41.65
CA GLY A 625 31.80 20.63 -43.09
C GLY A 625 31.87 22.12 -43.43
N GLU A 626 30.95 22.92 -42.90
CA GLU A 626 30.92 24.39 -43.06
C GLU A 626 32.22 25.03 -42.56
N CYS A 627 32.76 24.59 -41.42
CA CYS A 627 34.06 25.05 -40.92
C CYS A 627 35.21 24.69 -41.87
N SER A 628 35.15 23.52 -42.51
CA SER A 628 36.14 23.11 -43.51
C SER A 628 36.07 23.98 -44.76
N GLU A 629 34.87 24.26 -45.27
CA GLU A 629 34.65 25.17 -46.40
C GLU A 629 35.16 26.58 -46.09
N LEU A 630 34.86 27.11 -44.91
CA LEU A 630 35.38 28.40 -44.46
C LEU A 630 36.91 28.40 -44.36
N ARG A 631 37.53 27.32 -43.86
CA ARG A 631 39.00 27.19 -43.83
C ARG A 631 39.59 27.19 -45.24
N ASN A 632 38.97 26.47 -46.18
CA ASN A 632 39.40 26.46 -47.57
C ASN A 632 39.26 27.85 -48.21
N ALA A 633 38.14 28.54 -48.01
CA ALA A 633 37.94 29.91 -48.49
C ALA A 633 38.96 30.89 -47.88
N ILE A 634 39.31 30.75 -46.60
CA ILE A 634 40.37 31.53 -45.95
C ILE A 634 41.74 31.20 -46.56
N ALA A 635 42.03 29.93 -46.82
CA ALA A 635 43.28 29.50 -47.45
C ALA A 635 43.42 30.06 -48.88
N GLU A 636 42.37 29.98 -49.69
CA GLU A 636 42.32 30.60 -51.02
C GLU A 636 42.53 32.11 -50.96
N ARG A 637 41.86 32.80 -50.03
CA ARG A 637 42.06 34.25 -49.82
C ARG A 637 43.49 34.57 -49.38
N LYS A 638 44.10 33.76 -48.52
CA LYS A 638 45.52 33.91 -48.13
C LYS A 638 46.46 33.70 -49.31
N ILE A 639 46.21 32.70 -50.16
CA ILE A 639 46.96 32.49 -51.39
C ILE A 639 46.80 33.70 -52.31
N ARG A 640 45.57 34.24 -52.46
CA ARG A 640 45.31 35.43 -53.26
C ARG A 640 46.04 36.66 -52.74
N ILE A 641 46.07 36.86 -51.41
CA ILE A 641 46.85 37.92 -50.77
C ILE A 641 48.33 37.74 -51.05
N LYS A 642 48.88 36.53 -50.89
CA LYS A 642 50.29 36.23 -51.24
C LYS A 642 50.59 36.47 -52.72
N GLN A 643 49.67 36.14 -53.63
CA GLN A 643 49.82 36.44 -55.06
C GLN A 643 49.80 37.95 -55.34
N LEU A 644 48.93 38.71 -54.65
CA LEU A 644 48.89 40.16 -54.78
C LEU A 644 50.13 40.82 -54.17
N GLN A 645 50.62 40.34 -53.03
CA GLN A 645 51.90 40.74 -52.44
C GLN A 645 53.06 40.39 -53.37
N ALA A 646 53.14 39.16 -53.87
CA ALA A 646 54.17 38.79 -54.84
C ALA A 646 54.08 39.61 -56.13
N ARG A 647 52.88 39.99 -56.60
CA ARG A 647 52.73 40.93 -57.72
C ARG A 647 53.21 42.32 -57.36
N TYR A 648 52.88 42.82 -56.19
CA TYR A 648 53.35 44.11 -55.70
C TYR A 648 54.88 44.11 -55.55
N ASP A 649 55.42 43.11 -54.85
CA ASP A 649 56.85 42.89 -54.60
C ASP A 649 57.63 42.72 -55.90
N ASN A 650 57.13 41.91 -56.84
CA ASN A 650 57.72 41.81 -58.18
C ASN A 650 57.60 43.13 -58.94
N SER A 651 56.50 43.87 -58.83
CA SER A 651 56.35 45.17 -59.47
C SER A 651 57.29 46.23 -58.88
N THR A 652 57.62 46.15 -57.58
CA THR A 652 58.67 46.95 -56.93
C THR A 652 60.08 46.45 -57.22
N ALA A 653 60.30 45.14 -57.36
CA ALA A 653 61.59 44.56 -57.74
C ALA A 653 61.93 44.85 -59.21
N LEU A 654 60.93 44.88 -60.10
CA LEU A 654 61.07 45.28 -61.50
C LEU A 654 61.52 46.74 -61.65
N LEU A 655 61.23 47.60 -60.66
CA LEU A 655 61.67 49.00 -60.64
C LEU A 655 63.16 49.13 -60.28
N GLY A 656 63.79 48.09 -59.71
CA GLY A 656 65.22 48.05 -59.38
C GLY A 656 65.60 48.82 -58.11
N THR A 657 66.84 48.61 -57.66
CA THR A 657 67.45 49.31 -56.51
C THR A 657 68.60 50.19 -56.98
N ASN A 658 68.74 51.37 -56.40
CA ASN A 658 69.87 52.27 -56.65
C ASN A 658 71.19 51.71 -56.06
N PRO A 659 72.37 52.25 -56.45
CA PRO A 659 73.68 51.86 -55.89
C PRO A 659 73.77 51.97 -54.35
N ASP A 660 72.90 52.80 -53.75
CA ASP A 660 72.81 53.01 -52.30
C ASP A 660 71.67 52.20 -51.63
N GLY A 661 71.07 51.23 -52.31
CA GLY A 661 70.18 50.22 -51.70
C GLY A 661 68.74 50.67 -51.37
N THR A 662 68.28 51.83 -51.85
CA THR A 662 66.87 52.26 -51.73
C THR A 662 66.03 51.89 -52.99
N PRO A 663 64.74 51.53 -52.84
CA PRO A 663 63.88 51.11 -53.96
C PRO A 663 63.52 52.29 -54.87
N MET A 664 63.69 52.11 -56.18
CA MET A 664 63.55 53.13 -57.23
C MET A 664 62.07 53.55 -57.45
N ASN A 665 61.78 54.85 -57.45
CA ASN A 665 60.43 55.40 -57.65
C ASN A 665 60.20 55.84 -59.12
N THR A 666 58.96 55.77 -59.61
CA THR A 666 58.53 56.03 -61.01
C THR A 666 58.91 57.41 -61.57
N THR A 667 59.25 58.38 -60.71
CA THR A 667 59.75 59.70 -61.07
C THR A 667 61.22 59.70 -61.52
N HIS A 668 62.05 58.77 -61.03
CA HIS A 668 63.47 58.65 -61.40
C HIS A 668 63.66 57.92 -62.74
N LEU A 669 62.89 56.87 -63.00
CA LEU A 669 62.91 56.17 -64.31
C LEU A 669 62.56 57.11 -65.47
N LYS A 670 61.63 58.07 -65.28
CA LYS A 670 61.30 59.05 -66.33
C LYS A 670 62.46 60.00 -66.67
N ILE A 671 63.38 60.23 -65.73
CA ILE A 671 64.57 61.09 -65.92
C ILE A 671 65.67 60.30 -66.65
N GLN A 672 65.88 59.04 -66.27
CA GLN A 672 66.86 58.16 -66.91
C GLN A 672 66.42 57.73 -68.33
N ASN A 673 65.14 57.45 -68.55
CA ASN A 673 64.59 57.08 -69.86
C ASN A 673 64.62 58.28 -70.85
N ALA A 674 64.65 59.51 -70.35
CA ALA A 674 64.90 60.71 -71.17
C ALA A 674 66.38 60.84 -71.59
N GLN A 675 67.33 60.33 -70.79
CA GLN A 675 68.76 60.26 -71.13
C GLN A 675 69.09 59.07 -72.03
N GLU A 676 68.45 57.91 -71.83
CA GLU A 676 68.63 56.72 -72.67
C GLU A 676 67.98 56.83 -74.04
N ARG A 677 66.84 57.53 -74.18
CA ARG A 677 66.24 57.82 -75.50
C ARG A 677 67.19 58.58 -76.43
N TYR A 678 68.11 59.38 -75.88
CA TYR A 678 69.13 60.08 -76.65
C TYR A 678 70.27 59.15 -77.10
N LEU A 679 70.65 58.16 -76.28
CA LEU A 679 71.70 57.17 -76.58
C LEU A 679 71.21 56.02 -77.49
N LEU A 680 69.94 55.61 -77.37
CA LEU A 680 69.34 54.52 -78.17
C LEU A 680 69.04 54.93 -79.62
N GLN A 681 68.89 56.22 -79.90
CA GLN A 681 68.80 56.72 -81.26
C GLN A 681 70.14 56.59 -82.02
N GLU A 682 71.27 56.55 -81.31
CA GLU A 682 72.61 56.35 -81.87
C GLU A 682 72.98 54.86 -82.05
N GLN A 683 72.28 53.96 -81.34
CA GLN A 683 72.44 52.50 -81.47
C GLN A 683 71.43 51.84 -82.42
N GLY A 684 70.26 52.45 -82.64
CA GLY A 684 69.25 51.99 -83.62
C GLY A 684 69.81 51.93 -85.04
N ASP A 685 70.61 52.93 -85.42
CA ASP A 685 71.26 53.00 -86.74
C ASP A 685 72.27 51.84 -86.99
N LYS A 686 72.77 51.17 -85.93
CA LYS A 686 73.69 50.02 -86.02
C LYS A 686 72.98 48.65 -85.98
N LEU A 687 71.77 48.58 -85.43
CA LEU A 687 70.99 47.36 -85.29
C LEU A 687 70.17 47.03 -86.55
N ASP A 688 69.76 48.03 -87.33
CA ASP A 688 69.13 47.82 -88.64
C ASP A 688 70.07 47.11 -89.64
N GLU A 689 71.39 47.24 -89.47
CA GLU A 689 72.39 46.53 -90.27
C GLU A 689 72.56 45.05 -89.84
N THR A 690 72.13 44.70 -88.63
CA THR A 690 72.19 43.32 -88.09
C THR A 690 70.91 42.52 -88.35
N ILE A 691 69.75 43.18 -88.44
CA ILE A 691 68.45 42.56 -88.73
C ILE A 691 68.44 41.85 -90.10
N ARG A 692 69.14 42.40 -91.10
CA ARG A 692 69.29 41.76 -92.43
C ARG A 692 70.01 40.41 -92.42
N LYS A 693 70.76 40.08 -91.34
CA LYS A 693 71.43 38.78 -91.19
C LYS A 693 70.56 37.75 -90.46
N THR A 694 69.64 38.18 -89.60
CA THR A 694 68.75 37.27 -88.86
C THR A 694 67.55 36.78 -89.67
N GLU A 695 67.22 37.47 -90.78
CA GLU A 695 66.17 37.01 -91.71
C GLU A 695 66.57 35.73 -92.46
N GLU A 696 67.86 35.45 -92.66
CA GLU A 696 68.36 34.20 -93.26
C GLU A 696 68.27 33.00 -92.28
N GLU A 697 68.21 33.24 -90.97
CA GLU A 697 68.09 32.18 -89.93
C GLU A 697 66.63 31.73 -89.71
N ILE A 698 65.64 32.59 -90.00
CA ILE A 698 64.20 32.25 -89.90
C ILE A 698 63.81 31.16 -90.92
N GLN A 699 64.47 31.13 -92.08
CA GLN A 699 64.22 30.14 -93.13
C GLN A 699 64.70 28.72 -92.75
N ALA A 700 65.62 28.60 -91.79
CA ALA A 700 66.03 27.32 -91.22
C ALA A 700 65.02 26.77 -90.19
N MET A 701 64.33 27.65 -89.47
CA MET A 701 63.37 27.31 -88.41
C MET A 701 62.00 26.81 -88.97
N GLU A 702 61.60 27.30 -90.14
CA GLU A 702 60.38 26.84 -90.84
C GLU A 702 60.46 25.37 -91.29
N ASN A 703 61.67 24.85 -91.55
CA ASN A 703 61.88 23.45 -91.93
C ASN A 703 61.71 22.50 -90.73
N THR A 704 62.00 22.94 -89.50
CA THR A 704 61.81 22.15 -88.27
C THR A 704 60.34 22.05 -87.87
N LEU A 705 59.56 23.10 -88.14
CA LEU A 705 58.13 23.18 -87.79
C LEU A 705 57.26 22.25 -88.67
N ARG A 706 57.69 21.95 -89.91
CA ARG A 706 57.01 20.98 -90.79
C ARG A 706 57.09 19.53 -90.31
N VAL A 707 58.18 19.15 -89.63
CA VAL A 707 58.35 17.79 -89.10
C VAL A 707 57.46 17.54 -87.87
N ILE A 708 57.29 18.55 -87.01
CA ILE A 708 56.45 18.47 -85.81
C ILE A 708 54.95 18.40 -86.15
N ASN A 709 54.50 19.14 -87.17
CA ASN A 709 53.09 19.16 -87.56
C ASN A 709 52.62 17.81 -88.14
N ILE A 710 53.46 17.10 -88.91
CA ILE A 710 53.13 15.78 -89.47
C ILE A 710 52.98 14.71 -88.36
N CYS A 711 53.78 14.78 -87.30
CA CYS A 711 53.65 13.88 -86.14
C CYS A 711 52.38 14.17 -85.31
N ASN A 712 51.99 15.43 -85.18
CA ASN A 712 50.75 15.82 -84.48
C ASN A 712 49.48 15.44 -85.27
N ASP A 713 49.51 15.46 -86.59
CA ASP A 713 48.37 15.04 -87.42
C ASP A 713 48.11 13.52 -87.31
N LYS A 714 49.15 12.69 -87.18
CA LYS A 714 49.02 11.25 -86.87
C LYS A 714 48.47 11.00 -85.46
N TYR A 715 48.75 11.89 -84.49
CA TYR A 715 48.23 11.81 -83.11
C TYR A 715 46.73 12.11 -83.03
N LYS A 716 46.23 12.97 -83.93
CA LYS A 716 44.84 13.44 -83.96
C LYS A 716 43.88 12.40 -84.57
N VAL A 717 44.34 11.62 -85.53
CA VAL A 717 43.56 10.57 -86.22
C VAL A 717 43.23 9.38 -85.30
N THR A 718 44.05 9.10 -84.28
CA THR A 718 43.81 8.00 -83.32
C THR A 718 42.85 8.37 -82.18
N LEU A 719 42.43 9.63 -82.08
CA LEU A 719 41.67 10.18 -80.94
C LEU A 719 40.39 10.94 -81.32
N SER A 720 39.98 10.99 -82.60
CA SER A 720 38.75 11.71 -83.00
C SER A 720 37.74 10.80 -83.72
N THR A 721 36.54 10.71 -83.12
CA THR A 721 35.37 9.93 -83.57
C THR A 721 34.30 10.84 -84.17
N ASN A 722 33.66 10.39 -85.27
CA ASN A 722 32.25 10.57 -85.71
C ASN A 722 32.01 11.06 -87.17
N ASP A 723 31.39 10.24 -88.04
CA ASP A 723 29.93 10.21 -88.32
C ASP A 723 29.57 9.42 -89.61
N GLN A 724 28.58 8.50 -89.55
CA GLN A 724 27.41 8.41 -90.46
C GLN A 724 26.52 7.17 -90.20
N ASP A 725 25.23 7.45 -89.96
CA ASP A 725 24.04 6.60 -89.82
C ASP A 725 24.03 5.25 -90.56
N ILE A 726 23.78 4.14 -89.84
CA ILE A 726 22.64 3.17 -89.96
C ILE A 726 22.68 2.21 -88.73
N SER A 727 22.27 2.62 -87.51
CA SER A 727 22.10 1.66 -86.38
C SER A 727 21.29 2.14 -85.17
N GLU A 728 20.54 3.25 -85.24
CA GLU A 728 19.92 3.84 -84.04
C GLU A 728 18.67 3.12 -83.50
N VAL A 729 18.10 2.12 -84.20
CA VAL A 729 16.96 1.34 -83.66
C VAL A 729 17.43 0.11 -82.85
N GLU A 730 18.66 -0.38 -83.06
CA GLU A 730 19.23 -1.47 -82.25
C GLU A 730 20.01 -0.95 -81.03
N GLU A 731 20.59 0.25 -81.11
CA GLU A 731 21.30 0.86 -79.98
C GLU A 731 20.36 1.43 -78.92
N HIS A 732 19.19 1.96 -79.28
CA HIS A 732 18.19 2.38 -78.28
C HIS A 732 17.69 1.20 -77.43
N LYS A 733 17.58 0.00 -78.02
CA LYS A 733 17.26 -1.24 -77.28
C LYS A 733 18.42 -1.75 -76.42
N LYS A 734 19.65 -1.36 -76.73
CA LYS A 734 20.85 -1.72 -75.97
C LYS A 734 21.09 -0.73 -74.82
N LEU A 735 20.87 0.56 -75.07
CA LEU A 735 20.90 1.63 -74.07
C LEU A 735 19.77 1.51 -73.04
N ASP A 736 18.55 1.11 -73.43
CA ASP A 736 17.48 0.80 -72.46
C ASP A 736 17.83 -0.43 -71.59
N LYS A 737 18.63 -1.36 -72.12
CA LYS A 737 19.12 -2.55 -71.39
C LYS A 737 20.29 -2.21 -70.47
N GLU A 738 21.18 -1.32 -70.91
CA GLU A 738 22.28 -0.78 -70.10
C GLU A 738 21.78 0.18 -69.01
N LEU A 739 20.68 0.91 -69.26
CA LEU A 739 19.98 1.71 -68.24
C LEU A 739 19.36 0.80 -67.17
N GLN A 740 18.72 -0.30 -67.56
CA GLN A 740 18.21 -1.32 -66.63
C GLN A 740 19.33 -2.02 -65.82
N ASP A 741 20.47 -2.32 -66.45
CA ASP A 741 21.63 -2.90 -65.78
C ASP A 741 22.35 -1.89 -64.87
N ALA A 742 22.37 -0.60 -65.25
CA ALA A 742 22.88 0.49 -64.42
C ALA A 742 21.97 0.75 -63.20
N GLU A 743 20.65 0.69 -63.35
CA GLU A 743 19.69 0.77 -62.24
C GLU A 743 19.81 -0.43 -61.30
N GLN A 744 20.08 -1.64 -61.82
CA GLN A 744 20.37 -2.82 -60.99
C GLN A 744 21.74 -2.72 -60.29
N ASN A 745 22.75 -2.13 -60.93
CA ASN A 745 24.05 -1.85 -60.29
C ASN A 745 23.95 -0.75 -59.23
N LEU A 746 23.11 0.26 -59.44
CA LEU A 746 22.82 1.29 -58.45
C LEU A 746 22.10 0.69 -57.23
N ASN A 747 21.16 -0.25 -57.44
CA ASN A 747 20.51 -0.98 -56.34
C ASN A 747 21.48 -1.92 -55.61
N LYS A 748 22.39 -2.62 -56.32
CA LYS A 748 23.47 -3.40 -55.67
C LYS A 748 24.42 -2.52 -54.87
N LYS A 749 24.77 -1.33 -55.37
CA LYS A 749 25.60 -0.36 -54.63
C LYS A 749 24.87 0.21 -53.42
N LYS A 750 23.54 0.39 -53.49
CA LYS A 750 22.70 0.73 -52.32
C LYS A 750 22.65 -0.41 -51.29
N GLU A 751 22.58 -1.67 -51.71
CA GLU A 751 22.66 -2.84 -50.82
C GLU A 751 24.06 -3.02 -50.20
N GLU A 752 25.14 -2.74 -50.94
CA GLU A 752 26.51 -2.67 -50.40
C GLU A 752 26.67 -1.55 -49.38
N LEU A 753 26.07 -0.37 -49.64
CA LEU A 753 26.03 0.75 -48.71
C LEU A 753 25.24 0.37 -47.44
N GLN A 754 24.14 -0.37 -47.59
CA GLN A 754 23.34 -0.88 -46.47
C GLN A 754 24.11 -1.91 -45.64
N CYS A 755 24.89 -2.80 -46.28
CA CYS A 755 25.77 -3.75 -45.61
C CYS A 755 26.96 -3.08 -44.89
N LEU A 756 27.56 -2.04 -45.48
CA LEU A 756 28.55 -1.19 -44.83
C LEU A 756 27.94 -0.44 -43.63
N THR A 757 26.69 -0.01 -43.74
CA THR A 757 25.93 0.63 -42.66
C THR A 757 25.63 -0.37 -41.54
N GLU A 758 25.26 -1.62 -41.85
CA GLU A 758 25.08 -2.69 -40.86
C GLU A 758 26.40 -3.12 -40.19
N ASN A 759 27.53 -3.10 -40.91
CA ASN A 759 28.84 -3.33 -40.32
C ASN A 759 29.26 -2.18 -39.41
N MET A 760 28.96 -0.94 -39.79
CA MET A 760 29.12 0.23 -38.93
C MET A 760 28.21 0.12 -37.70
N GLN A 761 26.97 -0.36 -37.85
CA GLN A 761 26.03 -0.66 -36.76
C GLN A 761 26.58 -1.75 -35.81
N LYS A 762 27.21 -2.80 -36.34
CA LYS A 762 27.86 -3.85 -35.53
C LYS A 762 29.09 -3.33 -34.78
N ILE A 763 29.90 -2.46 -35.39
CA ILE A 763 31.02 -1.78 -34.72
C ILE A 763 30.50 -0.82 -33.65
N GLN A 764 29.41 -0.11 -33.93
CA GLN A 764 28.73 0.79 -33.00
C GLN A 764 28.10 0.01 -31.84
N ASN A 765 27.55 -1.19 -32.08
CA ASN A 765 27.06 -2.08 -31.03
C ASN A 765 28.21 -2.65 -30.17
N LYS A 766 29.36 -2.96 -30.76
CA LYS A 766 30.58 -3.34 -30.00
C LYS A 766 31.11 -2.17 -29.17
N TYR A 767 31.07 -0.96 -29.70
CA TYR A 767 31.43 0.25 -28.98
C TYR A 767 30.46 0.54 -27.82
N VAL A 768 29.16 0.32 -28.02
CA VAL A 768 28.12 0.40 -26.97
C VAL A 768 28.34 -0.68 -25.90
N GLN A 769 28.75 -1.90 -26.29
CA GLN A 769 29.10 -2.94 -25.34
C GLN A 769 30.32 -2.55 -24.49
N ILE A 770 31.38 -2.01 -25.11
CA ILE A 770 32.55 -1.51 -24.38
C ILE A 770 32.19 -0.33 -23.45
N LEU A 771 31.30 0.56 -23.88
CA LEU A 771 30.80 1.64 -23.01
C LEU A 771 29.98 1.09 -21.84
N LYS A 772 29.20 0.04 -22.04
CA LYS A 772 28.45 -0.64 -20.98
C LYS A 772 29.38 -1.33 -19.98
N ASP A 773 30.43 -1.98 -20.48
CA ASP A 773 31.46 -2.58 -19.63
C ASP A 773 32.24 -1.50 -18.84
N ILE A 774 32.44 -0.30 -19.42
CA ILE A 774 33.01 0.87 -18.71
C ILE A 774 32.02 1.38 -17.65
N GLU A 775 30.73 1.46 -17.95
CA GLU A 775 29.67 1.86 -17.00
C GLU A 775 29.58 0.88 -15.82
N GLU A 776 29.64 -0.44 -16.07
CA GLU A 776 29.65 -1.46 -15.02
C GLU A 776 30.92 -1.37 -14.15
N ILE A 777 32.06 -1.02 -14.74
CA ILE A 777 33.31 -0.75 -14.00
C ILE A 777 33.23 0.57 -13.23
N GLU A 778 32.61 1.61 -13.78
CA GLU A 778 32.38 2.90 -13.11
C GLU A 778 31.39 2.75 -11.96
N GLU A 779 30.31 1.97 -12.11
CA GLU A 779 29.37 1.63 -11.05
C GLU A 779 30.06 0.78 -9.96
N SER A 780 30.89 -0.20 -10.33
CA SER A 780 31.72 -0.94 -9.37
C SER A 780 32.71 -0.03 -8.64
N LYS A 781 33.29 0.94 -9.34
CA LYS A 781 34.17 1.95 -8.74
C LYS A 781 33.39 2.87 -7.82
N GLU A 782 32.24 3.39 -8.22
CA GLU A 782 31.39 4.28 -7.44
C GLU A 782 30.86 3.59 -6.20
N ASN A 783 30.40 2.33 -6.30
CA ASN A 783 30.06 1.48 -5.16
C ASN A 783 31.24 1.26 -4.21
N LYS A 784 32.45 1.02 -4.74
CA LYS A 784 33.67 0.94 -3.91
C LYS A 784 34.04 2.31 -3.31
N THR A 785 33.72 3.42 -3.97
CA THR A 785 33.98 4.78 -3.49
C THR A 785 32.99 5.15 -2.38
N GLN A 786 31.72 4.75 -2.53
CA GLN A 786 30.66 4.84 -1.53
C GLN A 786 31.01 4.03 -0.28
N TYR A 787 31.47 2.79 -0.47
CA TYR A 787 31.99 1.96 0.61
C TYR A 787 33.21 2.60 1.29
N LEU A 788 34.10 3.26 0.53
CA LEU A 788 35.24 4.00 1.07
C LEU A 788 34.80 5.26 1.84
N THR A 789 33.76 5.96 1.41
CA THR A 789 33.20 7.09 2.14
C THR A 789 32.52 6.66 3.43
N ASP A 790 31.81 5.53 3.41
CA ASP A 790 31.20 4.94 4.60
C ASP A 790 32.27 4.47 5.59
N LEU A 791 33.34 3.83 5.09
CA LEU A 791 34.49 3.45 5.92
C LEU A 791 35.19 4.69 6.49
N LYS A 792 35.34 5.77 5.71
CA LYS A 792 35.90 7.04 6.18
C LYS A 792 35.00 7.71 7.23
N HIS A 793 33.68 7.64 7.07
CA HIS A 793 32.73 8.13 8.05
C HIS A 793 32.81 7.33 9.34
N GLN A 794 32.86 5.99 9.27
CA GLN A 794 33.06 5.12 10.42
C GLN A 794 34.40 5.40 11.11
N ILE A 795 35.48 5.59 10.36
CA ILE A 795 36.79 5.99 10.91
C ILE A 795 36.72 7.37 11.57
N HIS A 796 35.99 8.33 10.98
CA HIS A 796 35.81 9.66 11.56
C HIS A 796 35.01 9.60 12.87
N GLU A 797 33.92 8.83 12.88
CA GLU A 797 33.09 8.62 14.07
C GLU A 797 33.86 7.90 15.19
N GLN A 798 34.67 6.90 14.84
CA GLN A 798 35.58 6.24 15.79
C GLN A 798 36.66 7.20 16.29
N LYS A 799 37.23 8.04 15.42
CA LYS A 799 38.18 9.09 15.85
C LYS A 799 37.53 10.12 16.78
N GLU A 800 36.27 10.49 16.57
CA GLU A 800 35.55 11.36 17.51
C GLU A 800 35.21 10.66 18.83
N LYS A 801 34.91 9.36 18.81
CA LYS A 801 34.72 8.56 20.04
C LYS A 801 36.03 8.45 20.82
N ILE A 802 37.15 8.19 20.14
CA ILE A 802 38.50 8.18 20.73
C ILE A 802 38.86 9.58 21.26
N SER A 803 38.60 10.65 20.51
CA SER A 803 38.87 12.03 20.96
C SER A 803 38.03 12.43 22.19
N ARG A 804 36.78 11.96 22.28
CA ARG A 804 35.93 12.13 23.47
C ARG A 804 36.45 11.31 24.65
N ALA A 805 36.87 10.07 24.42
CA ALA A 805 37.51 9.23 25.44
C ALA A 805 38.82 9.85 25.95
N ASP A 806 39.68 10.36 25.05
CA ASP A 806 40.93 11.06 25.39
C ASP A 806 40.69 12.35 26.16
N LYS A 807 39.68 13.15 25.79
CA LYS A 807 39.30 14.33 26.58
C LYS A 807 38.82 13.95 27.98
N ASN A 808 38.05 12.88 28.12
CA ASN A 808 37.61 12.38 29.42
C ASN A 808 38.78 11.82 30.24
N LEU A 809 39.71 11.09 29.61
CA LEU A 809 40.94 10.60 30.23
C LEU A 809 41.83 11.76 30.69
N GLN A 810 42.00 12.81 29.88
CA GLN A 810 42.76 14.00 30.27
C GLN A 810 42.07 14.78 31.38
N ASN A 811 40.74 14.85 31.40
CA ASN A 811 39.99 15.46 32.49
C ASN A 811 40.10 14.64 33.78
N ALA A 812 40.13 13.31 33.69
CA ALA A 812 40.39 12.43 34.83
C ALA A 812 41.83 12.58 35.35
N LYS A 813 42.85 12.59 34.47
CA LYS A 813 44.26 12.86 34.82
C LYS A 813 44.41 14.24 35.49
N LYS A 814 43.76 15.29 34.97
CA LYS A 814 43.74 16.63 35.60
C LYS A 814 43.02 16.65 36.95
N SER A 815 42.00 15.82 37.13
CA SER A 815 41.27 15.71 38.40
C SER A 815 42.07 14.94 39.46
N ILE A 816 42.81 13.90 39.06
CA ILE A 816 43.77 13.16 39.90
C ILE A 816 44.94 14.07 40.30
N HIS A 817 45.46 14.87 39.36
CA HIS A 817 46.52 15.84 39.64
C HIS A 817 46.07 16.97 40.60
N ARG A 818 44.84 17.47 40.47
CA ARG A 818 44.26 18.41 41.45
C ARG A 818 44.04 17.77 42.82
N LEU A 819 43.67 16.49 42.87
CA LEU A 819 43.57 15.73 44.12
C LEU A 819 44.93 15.67 44.83
N TYR A 820 46.01 15.38 44.09
CA TYR A 820 47.38 15.41 44.62
C TYR A 820 47.79 16.78 45.20
N GLU A 821 47.46 17.89 44.50
CA GLU A 821 47.72 19.26 45.00
C GLU A 821 46.94 19.61 46.28
N THR A 822 45.84 18.91 46.56
CA THR A 822 44.96 19.20 47.70
C THR A 822 45.23 18.32 48.93
N THR A 823 45.75 17.09 48.76
CA THR A 823 46.02 16.14 49.87
C THR A 823 47.49 15.91 50.19
N GLY A 824 48.44 16.26 49.31
CA GLY A 824 49.88 16.12 49.56
C GLY A 824 50.37 14.66 49.72
N ASP A 825 49.58 13.69 49.27
CA ASP A 825 49.83 12.27 49.47
C ASP A 825 50.65 11.68 48.30
N ASN A 826 51.94 11.39 48.56
CA ASN A 826 52.90 10.91 47.54
C ASN A 826 52.54 9.55 46.92
N ASN A 827 51.60 8.81 47.51
CA ASN A 827 51.12 7.54 46.97
C ASN A 827 50.36 7.71 45.63
N VAL A 828 49.70 8.84 45.41
CA VAL A 828 48.95 9.10 44.16
C VAL A 828 49.90 9.27 42.97
N LEU A 829 51.05 9.91 43.18
CA LEU A 829 52.08 10.11 42.15
C LEU A 829 52.80 8.80 41.78
N ILE A 830 52.98 7.90 42.74
CA ILE A 830 53.60 6.59 42.52
C ILE A 830 52.66 5.69 41.72
N GLN A 831 51.35 5.71 42.02
CA GLN A 831 50.36 4.95 41.25
C GLN A 831 50.21 5.47 39.81
N GLU A 832 50.32 6.78 39.59
CA GLU A 832 50.32 7.37 38.24
C GLU A 832 51.55 6.91 37.42
N LYS A 833 52.74 6.89 38.04
CA LYS A 833 53.98 6.34 37.45
C LYS A 833 53.88 4.84 37.15
N GLU A 834 53.19 4.07 37.99
CA GLU A 834 53.01 2.63 37.82
C GLU A 834 52.01 2.29 36.71
N ILE A 835 51.02 3.15 36.47
CA ILE A 835 50.10 3.06 35.33
C ILE A 835 50.83 3.39 34.02
N GLU A 836 51.64 4.46 33.99
CA GLU A 836 52.48 4.77 32.82
C GLU A 836 53.47 3.65 32.48
N LEU A 837 54.05 2.99 33.49
CA LEU A 837 54.94 1.85 33.30
C LEU A 837 54.19 0.65 32.70
N ARG A 838 52.95 0.38 33.15
CA ARG A 838 52.10 -0.70 32.61
C ARG A 838 51.68 -0.43 31.17
N GLU A 839 51.30 0.80 30.84
CA GLU A 839 50.98 1.21 29.47
C GLU A 839 52.18 1.02 28.53
N LEU A 840 53.39 1.39 28.96
CA LEU A 840 54.62 1.16 28.19
C LEU A 840 54.96 -0.33 28.02
N GLN A 841 54.70 -1.15 29.04
CA GLN A 841 54.90 -2.60 28.95
C GLN A 841 53.91 -3.27 27.99
N GLU A 842 52.65 -2.83 27.99
CA GLU A 842 51.61 -3.34 27.11
C GLU A 842 51.85 -2.91 25.66
N GLN A 843 52.26 -1.66 25.42
CA GLN A 843 52.68 -1.19 24.09
C GLN A 843 53.88 -1.98 23.55
N ASN A 844 54.89 -2.23 24.37
CA ASN A 844 56.02 -3.07 23.97
C ASN A 844 55.59 -4.51 23.67
N SER A 845 54.63 -5.07 24.42
CA SER A 845 54.10 -6.42 24.17
C SER A 845 53.36 -6.51 22.83
N ILE A 846 52.56 -5.50 22.48
CA ILE A 846 51.82 -5.46 21.21
C ILE A 846 52.79 -5.31 20.04
N VAL A 847 53.81 -4.45 20.14
CA VAL A 847 54.82 -4.29 19.10
C VAL A 847 55.61 -5.59 18.88
N LEU A 848 55.92 -6.33 19.95
CA LEU A 848 56.59 -7.64 19.84
C LEU A 848 55.68 -8.71 19.22
N GLN A 849 54.36 -8.65 19.45
CA GLN A 849 53.37 -9.51 18.82
C GLN A 849 53.22 -9.21 17.31
N ASP A 850 53.17 -7.93 16.94
CA ASP A 850 53.08 -7.50 15.54
C ASP A 850 54.34 -7.86 14.76
N ILE A 851 55.52 -7.74 15.38
CA ILE A 851 56.78 -8.20 14.78
C ILE A 851 56.77 -9.73 14.63
N ALA A 852 56.19 -10.48 15.58
CA ALA A 852 56.04 -11.93 15.47
C ALA A 852 55.12 -12.31 14.30
N GLU A 853 53.95 -11.67 14.16
CA GLU A 853 53.03 -11.88 13.03
C GLU A 853 53.62 -11.45 11.68
N PHE A 854 54.39 -10.36 11.66
CA PHE A 854 55.13 -9.92 10.48
C PHE A 854 56.19 -10.97 10.06
N THR A 855 56.89 -11.58 11.03
CA THR A 855 57.84 -12.66 10.72
C THR A 855 57.15 -13.94 10.23
N VAL A 856 55.92 -14.23 10.68
CA VAL A 856 55.12 -15.38 10.21
C VAL A 856 54.60 -15.16 8.79
N SER A 857 54.21 -13.92 8.45
CA SER A 857 53.69 -13.57 7.11
C SER A 857 54.80 -13.37 6.06
N HIS A 858 56.04 -13.10 6.49
CA HIS A 858 57.19 -12.87 5.60
C HIS A 858 58.45 -13.64 6.03
N VAL A 859 58.43 -14.95 5.78
CA VAL A 859 59.45 -15.95 6.19
C VAL A 859 60.88 -15.61 5.73
N GLU A 860 61.03 -14.90 4.60
CA GLU A 860 62.33 -14.51 4.03
C GLU A 860 63.12 -13.54 4.94
N VAL A 861 62.41 -12.77 5.78
CA VAL A 861 62.99 -11.71 6.64
C VAL A 861 63.18 -12.20 8.09
N GLU A 862 62.59 -13.35 8.44
CA GLU A 862 62.59 -13.92 9.79
C GLU A 862 64.01 -14.13 10.35
N SER A 863 64.91 -14.65 9.52
CA SER A 863 66.30 -14.92 9.93
C SER A 863 67.11 -13.66 10.23
N TYR A 864 66.79 -12.52 9.58
CA TYR A 864 67.45 -11.24 9.79
C TYR A 864 66.91 -10.53 11.05
N ILE A 865 65.59 -10.55 11.24
CA ILE A 865 64.93 -9.95 12.41
C ILE A 865 65.28 -10.70 13.69
N LYS A 866 65.26 -12.05 13.69
CA LYS A 866 65.69 -12.85 14.85
C LYS A 866 67.16 -12.60 15.22
N LYS A 867 68.02 -12.32 14.24
CA LYS A 867 69.44 -12.02 14.47
C LYS A 867 69.67 -10.62 15.07
N LEU A 868 68.88 -9.63 14.65
CA LEU A 868 68.91 -8.27 15.21
C LEU A 868 68.32 -8.22 16.63
N LEU A 869 67.25 -8.96 16.90
CA LEU A 869 66.63 -9.03 18.24
C LEU A 869 67.47 -9.83 19.24
N ALA A 870 68.12 -10.90 18.79
CA ALA A 870 69.08 -11.65 19.61
C ALA A 870 70.31 -10.82 20.00
N ALA A 871 70.73 -9.85 19.17
CA ALA A 871 71.84 -8.94 19.50
C ALA A 871 71.48 -7.91 20.60
N GLN A 872 70.20 -7.75 20.91
CA GLN A 872 69.67 -6.81 21.92
C GLN A 872 69.03 -7.51 23.13
N ASN A 873 69.16 -8.85 23.25
CA ASN A 873 68.57 -9.69 24.31
C ASN A 873 67.03 -9.58 24.44
N ILE A 874 66.32 -9.50 23.31
CA ILE A 874 64.84 -9.47 23.29
C ILE A 874 64.33 -10.73 22.58
N GLU A 875 63.57 -11.58 23.29
CA GLU A 875 62.99 -12.80 22.76
C GLU A 875 61.57 -12.55 22.21
N LEU A 876 61.28 -13.14 21.04
CA LEU A 876 59.94 -13.09 20.42
C LEU A 876 59.01 -14.14 21.06
N PRO A 877 57.73 -13.82 21.33
CA PRO A 877 56.77 -14.76 21.88
C PRO A 877 56.53 -15.99 20.98
N SER A 878 56.51 -17.19 21.57
CA SER A 878 56.32 -18.46 20.86
C SER A 878 54.85 -18.66 20.41
N ALA A 879 54.60 -18.78 19.11
CA ALA A 879 53.26 -18.95 18.55
C ALA A 879 52.66 -20.35 18.86
N ILE A 880 51.45 -20.40 19.42
CA ILE A 880 50.63 -21.62 19.54
C ILE A 880 49.69 -21.70 18.32
N LEU A 881 49.89 -22.72 17.49
CA LEU A 881 49.01 -23.09 16.37
C LEU A 881 47.75 -23.82 16.89
N PHE A 882 46.56 -23.43 16.44
CA PHE A 882 45.40 -24.31 16.43
C PHE A 882 44.68 -24.29 15.09
N THR A 883 44.49 -25.49 14.54
CA THR A 883 43.86 -25.79 13.26
C THR A 883 42.39 -26.18 13.42
N GLN A 884 41.62 -25.80 12.39
CA GLN A 884 40.39 -26.42 11.85
C GLN A 884 39.00 -26.17 12.47
N SER A 885 38.14 -25.65 11.58
CA SER A 885 36.82 -26.18 11.16
C SER A 885 35.53 -25.55 11.71
N LEU A 886 34.74 -25.06 10.74
CA LEU A 886 33.29 -25.20 10.54
C LEU A 886 32.31 -24.97 11.72
N SER A 887 31.48 -23.95 11.48
CA SER A 887 30.02 -23.91 11.65
C SER A 887 29.42 -23.49 13.01
N ASN A 888 28.58 -22.46 12.88
CA ASN A 888 27.21 -22.31 13.40
C ASN A 888 26.89 -22.27 14.90
N HIS A 889 26.09 -21.22 15.17
CA HIS A 889 24.94 -21.16 16.07
C HIS A 889 25.16 -20.91 17.58
N SER A 890 24.81 -19.68 17.94
CA SER A 890 23.58 -19.34 18.67
C SER A 890 23.64 -19.19 20.20
N HIS A 891 22.97 -18.11 20.64
CA HIS A 891 22.31 -17.89 21.93
C HIS A 891 23.23 -17.80 23.16
N SER A 892 23.03 -16.95 24.17
CA SER A 892 21.96 -16.01 24.57
C SER A 892 22.34 -15.47 25.97
N HIS A 893 21.71 -14.37 26.40
CA HIS A 893 21.48 -13.98 27.81
C HIS A 893 22.73 -13.50 28.60
N THR A 894 22.73 -12.58 29.57
CA THR A 894 21.72 -11.78 30.30
C THR A 894 22.48 -10.84 31.25
N ASN A 895 21.89 -9.68 31.58
CA ASN A 895 21.93 -8.95 32.88
C ASN A 895 23.27 -8.31 33.35
N SER A 896 23.33 -7.16 34.05
CA SER A 896 22.37 -6.12 34.46
C SER A 896 23.12 -5.07 35.33
N SER A 897 22.69 -3.80 35.28
CA SER A 897 22.75 -2.78 36.36
C SER A 897 24.12 -2.20 36.79
N GLU A 898 24.33 -0.92 37.15
CA GLU A 898 23.46 0.16 37.65
C GLU A 898 24.19 1.55 37.75
N CYS A 899 23.39 2.66 37.78
CA CYS A 899 23.57 4.02 38.38
C CYS A 899 24.74 4.99 38.01
N LEU A 900 24.49 6.16 37.37
CA LEU A 900 24.13 7.55 37.87
C LEU A 900 25.34 8.38 38.45
N PRO A 901 25.40 9.75 38.43
CA PRO A 901 24.31 10.75 38.39
C PRO A 901 24.49 12.11 37.62
N LYS A 902 23.31 12.73 37.36
CA LYS A 902 22.84 14.15 37.35
C LYS A 902 23.80 15.37 37.41
N SER A 903 23.45 16.42 36.66
CA SER A 903 22.89 17.69 37.20
C SER A 903 22.37 18.62 36.08
N THR A 904 21.05 18.68 35.90
CA THR A 904 20.12 19.83 36.11
C THR A 904 20.19 21.02 35.14
N ASN A 905 19.12 21.15 34.35
CA ASN A 905 18.42 22.42 34.15
C ASN A 905 16.91 22.15 34.16
N ARG A 906 16.20 22.93 34.97
CA ARG A 906 14.75 22.92 35.19
C ARG A 906 14.09 23.81 34.14
N GLU A 907 13.08 23.28 33.45
CA GLU A 907 11.86 24.00 33.10
C GLU A 907 10.73 22.97 32.82
N SER A 908 9.50 23.38 33.07
CA SER A 908 8.29 22.64 33.47
C SER A 908 7.70 21.58 32.50
N THR A 909 7.42 20.39 33.05
CA THR A 909 6.26 19.47 32.84
C THR A 909 5.47 19.48 31.51
N TYR A 910 5.62 18.42 30.69
CA TYR A 910 4.63 17.39 30.24
C TYR A 910 5.29 16.47 29.17
N GLU A 911 5.08 15.15 29.27
CA GLU A 911 5.84 14.07 28.58
C GLU A 911 5.68 14.01 27.04
N SER A 912 6.74 13.55 26.35
CA SER A 912 6.94 13.65 24.90
C SER A 912 6.62 12.34 24.16
N SER A 913 5.69 12.37 23.21
CA SER A 913 5.47 11.34 22.18
C SER A 913 6.71 11.09 21.30
N LYS A 914 7.01 9.83 20.94
CA LYS A 914 8.15 9.43 20.09
C LYS A 914 7.70 9.09 18.66
N GLU A 915 8.31 9.70 17.65
CA GLU A 915 8.07 9.34 16.24
C GLU A 915 8.67 7.96 15.91
N ILE A 916 7.88 7.07 15.31
CA ILE A 916 8.29 5.71 14.88
C ILE A 916 8.62 5.68 13.38
N SER A 917 7.79 6.31 12.56
CA SER A 917 7.98 6.35 11.11
C SER A 917 7.43 7.65 10.50
N SER A 918 7.98 8.04 9.36
CA SER A 918 7.58 9.23 8.61
C SER A 918 7.83 9.00 7.12
N ASN A 919 6.76 9.05 6.32
CA ASN A 919 6.80 8.79 4.88
C ASN A 919 6.04 9.90 4.14
N LYS A 920 6.62 10.44 3.08
CA LYS A 920 5.96 11.44 2.22
C LYS A 920 5.03 10.74 1.24
N ILE A 921 3.76 11.15 1.19
CA ILE A 921 2.75 10.55 0.29
C ILE A 921 1.69 11.60 -0.09
N PHE A 922 1.28 11.63 -1.37
CA PHE A 922 0.32 12.61 -1.92
C PHE A 922 0.62 14.06 -1.50
N SER A 923 1.91 14.46 -1.56
CA SER A 923 2.43 15.76 -1.11
C SER A 923 2.33 16.06 0.40
N GLY A 924 1.65 15.22 1.18
CA GLY A 924 1.63 15.29 2.65
C GLY A 924 2.60 14.30 3.31
N TRP A 925 2.49 14.18 4.62
CA TRP A 925 3.31 13.30 5.46
C TRP A 925 2.44 12.32 6.24
N GLN A 926 2.63 11.03 6.01
CA GLN A 926 2.10 9.98 6.87
C GLN A 926 3.14 9.65 7.93
N LYS A 927 2.78 9.86 9.19
CA LYS A 927 3.62 9.57 10.35
C LYS A 927 2.95 8.58 11.29
N VAL A 928 3.75 7.90 12.11
CA VAL A 928 3.28 7.06 13.22
C VAL A 928 4.04 7.44 14.47
N TYR A 929 3.33 7.64 15.57
CA TYR A 929 3.89 8.02 16.88
C TYR A 929 3.54 6.98 17.94
N LEU A 930 4.50 6.75 18.83
CA LEU A 930 4.39 5.98 20.07
C LEU A 930 4.27 6.96 21.24
N HIS A 931 3.34 6.75 22.16
CA HIS A 931 3.27 7.49 23.42
C HIS A 931 2.81 6.59 24.55
N GLU A 932 3.08 7.00 25.79
CA GLU A 932 2.52 6.36 26.98
C GLU A 932 1.10 6.89 27.19
N SER A 933 0.11 6.01 27.21
CA SER A 933 -1.27 6.38 27.48
C SER A 933 -1.55 6.36 28.98
N TYR A 934 -2.04 7.48 29.53
CA TYR A 934 -2.45 7.56 30.93
C TYR A 934 -3.83 6.95 31.18
N GLU A 935 -4.73 6.93 30.18
CA GLU A 935 -6.04 6.28 30.31
C GLU A 935 -5.93 4.75 30.25
N LEU A 936 -5.02 4.22 29.41
CA LEU A 936 -4.85 2.80 29.16
C LEU A 936 -3.70 2.17 29.95
N GLY A 937 -2.81 2.98 30.54
CA GLY A 937 -1.69 2.52 31.35
C GLY A 937 -0.65 1.71 30.57
N CYS A 938 -0.51 1.98 29.26
CA CYS A 938 0.44 1.30 28.38
C CYS A 938 0.85 2.15 27.19
N LYS A 939 1.83 1.66 26.43
CA LYS A 939 2.26 2.27 25.18
C LYS A 939 1.21 2.11 24.09
N MET A 940 0.91 3.20 23.40
CA MET A 940 -0.04 3.26 22.29
C MET A 940 0.59 3.87 21.04
N ASN A 941 0.19 3.32 19.89
CA ASN A 941 0.51 3.89 18.59
C ASN A 941 -0.69 4.67 18.04
N PHE A 942 -0.39 5.76 17.34
CA PHE A 942 -1.34 6.37 16.42
C PHE A 942 -0.64 6.82 15.14
N GLY A 943 -1.31 6.63 14.02
CA GLY A 943 -0.94 7.23 12.74
C GLY A 943 -1.56 8.61 12.58
N ILE A 944 -0.81 9.52 11.96
CA ILE A 944 -1.30 10.84 11.57
C ILE A 944 -0.88 11.16 10.13
N PHE A 945 -1.84 11.55 9.30
CA PHE A 945 -1.58 12.12 7.98
C PHE A 945 -1.68 13.64 8.06
N LEU A 946 -0.59 14.31 7.73
CA LEU A 946 -0.48 15.78 7.66
C LEU A 946 -0.54 16.20 6.18
N PRO A 947 -1.62 16.83 5.72
CA PRO A 947 -1.73 17.29 4.34
C PRO A 947 -0.81 18.50 4.09
N PRO A 948 -0.38 18.81 2.85
CA PRO A 948 0.58 19.89 2.58
C PRO A 948 0.14 21.26 3.10
N GLN A 949 -1.17 21.51 3.21
CA GLN A 949 -1.75 22.75 3.71
C GLN A 949 -1.44 23.01 5.20
N VAL A 950 -0.92 22.03 5.95
CA VAL A 950 -0.43 22.29 7.31
C VAL A 950 0.77 23.24 7.35
N GLU A 951 1.47 23.42 6.22
CA GLU A 951 2.54 24.42 6.08
C GLU A 951 1.98 25.85 6.00
N GLU A 952 0.74 26.03 5.53
CA GLU A 952 0.06 27.33 5.44
C GLU A 952 -0.63 27.72 6.75
N GLY A 953 -1.03 26.74 7.56
CA GLY A 953 -1.64 26.96 8.86
C GLY A 953 -2.37 25.74 9.43
N PRO A 954 -2.98 25.86 10.62
CA PRO A 954 -3.68 24.76 11.26
C PRO A 954 -4.87 24.23 10.45
N GLN A 955 -5.04 22.91 10.39
CA GLN A 955 -6.08 22.26 9.59
C GLN A 955 -7.14 21.52 10.44
N PRO A 956 -8.37 21.31 9.94
CA PRO A 956 -9.35 20.46 10.60
C PRO A 956 -8.89 19.00 10.68
N VAL A 957 -9.36 18.26 11.69
CA VAL A 957 -8.97 16.87 11.93
C VAL A 957 -10.16 15.91 11.79
N ILE A 958 -9.91 14.74 11.21
CA ILE A 958 -10.86 13.63 11.20
C ILE A 958 -10.20 12.42 11.86
N TYR A 959 -10.84 11.90 12.91
CA TYR A 959 -10.42 10.68 13.58
C TYR A 959 -11.02 9.46 12.88
N TRP A 960 -10.20 8.45 12.63
CA TRP A 960 -10.63 7.17 12.09
C TRP A 960 -10.48 6.07 13.15
N LEU A 961 -11.54 5.31 13.38
CA LEU A 961 -11.53 4.14 14.26
C LEU A 961 -11.64 2.85 13.42
N SER A 962 -10.62 2.01 13.50
CA SER A 962 -10.57 0.74 12.76
C SER A 962 -11.39 -0.37 13.43
N GLY A 963 -11.80 -1.36 12.63
CA GLY A 963 -12.58 -2.53 13.09
C GLY A 963 -11.76 -3.59 13.83
N LEU A 964 -12.41 -4.71 14.16
CA LEU A 964 -11.78 -5.86 14.85
C LEU A 964 -10.48 -6.29 14.16
N THR A 965 -9.51 -6.76 14.96
CA THR A 965 -8.19 -7.27 14.55
C THR A 965 -7.25 -6.25 13.88
N CYS A 966 -7.68 -5.00 13.66
CA CYS A 966 -6.86 -3.98 13.01
C CYS A 966 -5.89 -3.30 13.99
N THR A 967 -4.89 -2.63 13.44
CA THR A 967 -4.02 -1.66 14.14
C THR A 967 -4.17 -0.27 13.52
N GLU A 968 -3.35 0.70 13.94
CA GLU A 968 -3.22 2.01 13.28
C GLU A 968 -2.85 1.87 11.81
N ALA A 969 -2.09 0.82 11.45
CA ALA A 969 -1.54 0.63 10.11
C ALA A 969 -2.58 0.23 9.06
N ASN A 970 -3.65 -0.48 9.44
CA ASN A 970 -4.63 -1.02 8.47
C ASN A 970 -5.28 0.07 7.63
N PHE A 971 -5.77 1.14 8.29
CA PHE A 971 -6.38 2.27 7.59
C PHE A 971 -5.36 3.01 6.73
N ILE A 972 -4.18 3.27 7.30
CA ILE A 972 -3.09 3.97 6.63
C ILE A 972 -2.71 3.27 5.33
N GLN A 973 -2.63 1.95 5.32
CA GLN A 973 -2.13 1.19 4.18
C GLN A 973 -3.21 0.80 3.17
N LYS A 974 -4.45 0.57 3.62
CA LYS A 974 -5.48 -0.10 2.80
C LYS A 974 -6.63 0.82 2.38
N ALA A 975 -6.88 1.92 3.09
CA ALA A 975 -8.04 2.76 2.81
C ALA A 975 -7.84 3.75 1.65
N GLY A 976 -6.59 4.12 1.30
CA GLY A 976 -6.32 5.13 0.27
C GLY A 976 -6.80 6.55 0.62
N ALA A 977 -7.07 6.80 1.90
CA ALA A 977 -7.68 8.04 2.39
C ALA A 977 -6.78 9.28 2.25
N GLN A 978 -5.46 9.10 2.27
CA GLN A 978 -4.48 10.20 2.28
C GLN A 978 -4.56 11.08 1.02
N LYS A 979 -4.87 10.48 -0.14
CA LYS A 979 -5.05 11.24 -1.39
C LYS A 979 -6.14 12.29 -1.22
N TYR A 980 -7.33 11.87 -0.80
CA TYR A 980 -8.49 12.75 -0.63
C TYR A 980 -8.32 13.71 0.56
N ALA A 981 -7.66 13.29 1.62
CA ALA A 981 -7.31 14.17 2.73
C ALA A 981 -6.34 15.29 2.32
N SER A 982 -5.39 14.99 1.44
CA SER A 982 -4.47 15.98 0.85
C SER A 982 -5.21 16.96 -0.06
N GLU A 983 -6.08 16.47 -0.94
CA GLU A 983 -6.91 17.30 -1.83
C GLU A 983 -7.85 18.22 -1.03
N GLN A 984 -8.37 17.74 0.09
CA GLN A 984 -9.31 18.49 0.92
C GLN A 984 -8.63 19.29 2.04
N GLY A 985 -7.34 19.16 2.28
CA GLY A 985 -6.64 19.86 3.36
C GLY A 985 -7.19 19.50 4.75
N VAL A 986 -7.31 18.20 5.05
CA VAL A 986 -7.72 17.72 6.38
C VAL A 986 -6.71 16.74 6.94
N ILE A 987 -6.49 16.80 8.26
CA ILE A 987 -5.62 15.88 8.98
C ILE A 987 -6.41 14.59 9.28
N LEU A 988 -5.79 13.43 9.08
CA LEU A 988 -6.36 12.14 9.49
C LEU A 988 -5.58 11.58 10.67
N VAL A 989 -6.29 11.15 11.73
CA VAL A 989 -5.67 10.48 12.89
C VAL A 989 -6.29 9.10 13.04
N ALA A 990 -5.46 8.06 13.05
CA ALA A 990 -5.88 6.66 13.21
C ALA A 990 -5.12 6.03 14.38
N PRO A 991 -5.72 5.85 15.56
CA PRO A 991 -5.12 5.13 16.68
C PRO A 991 -5.19 3.62 16.47
N ASP A 992 -4.44 2.88 17.31
CA ASP A 992 -4.66 1.45 17.49
C ASP A 992 -6.07 1.16 18.07
N THR A 993 -6.57 -0.05 17.86
CA THR A 993 -7.95 -0.47 18.16
C THR A 993 -8.14 -0.93 19.61
N SER A 994 -7.06 -1.27 20.30
CA SER A 994 -7.03 -1.67 21.70
C SER A 994 -5.65 -1.41 22.32
N PRO A 995 -5.53 -1.45 23.65
CA PRO A 995 -4.25 -1.72 24.31
C PRO A 995 -3.64 -3.04 23.82
N ARG A 996 -2.31 -3.19 23.91
CA ARG A 996 -1.60 -4.42 23.50
C ARG A 996 -0.49 -4.77 24.48
N ASN A 997 -0.14 -6.06 24.51
CA ASN A 997 0.97 -6.62 25.30
C ASN A 997 0.82 -6.40 26.82
N LEU A 998 -0.42 -6.48 27.35
CA LEU A 998 -0.70 -6.30 28.77
C LEU A 998 -0.60 -7.60 29.57
N ASN A 999 -0.56 -8.75 28.89
CA ASN A 999 -0.53 -10.10 29.48
C ASN A 999 -1.74 -10.35 30.39
N ILE A 1000 -2.92 -9.84 30.01
CA ILE A 1000 -4.16 -10.17 30.71
C ILE A 1000 -4.58 -11.59 30.32
N LEU A 1001 -4.96 -12.42 31.30
CA LEU A 1001 -5.38 -13.80 31.02
C LEU A 1001 -6.65 -13.78 30.15
N GLY A 1002 -6.60 -14.43 28.98
CA GLY A 1002 -7.69 -14.47 28.01
C GLY A 1002 -7.68 -13.35 26.96
N GLU A 1003 -6.68 -12.47 26.96
CA GLU A 1003 -6.57 -11.31 26.04
C GLU A 1003 -6.30 -11.66 24.59
N ASP A 1004 -5.69 -12.82 24.34
CA ASP A 1004 -5.36 -13.31 23.00
C ASP A 1004 -6.06 -14.65 22.68
N ASP A 1005 -7.01 -15.09 23.51
CA ASP A 1005 -7.72 -16.36 23.35
C ASP A 1005 -8.72 -16.31 22.18
N ASP A 1006 -9.32 -15.15 21.95
CA ASP A 1006 -10.36 -14.91 20.95
C ASP A 1006 -9.99 -13.71 20.06
N TRP A 1007 -10.32 -13.79 18.77
CA TRP A 1007 -10.01 -12.72 17.82
C TRP A 1007 -11.02 -11.56 17.87
N ASP A 1008 -12.20 -11.80 18.43
CA ASP A 1008 -13.33 -10.86 18.53
C ASP A 1008 -13.52 -10.29 19.95
N PHE A 1009 -12.55 -10.51 20.84
CA PHE A 1009 -12.51 -9.98 22.21
C PHE A 1009 -11.06 -9.83 22.69
N GLY A 1010 -10.71 -8.75 23.39
CA GLY A 1010 -9.34 -8.50 23.85
C GLY A 1010 -8.47 -7.77 22.84
N THR A 1011 -7.25 -8.26 22.59
CA THR A 1011 -6.26 -7.62 21.70
C THR A 1011 -6.83 -7.45 20.29
N GLY A 1012 -6.87 -6.21 19.80
CA GLY A 1012 -7.45 -5.85 18.50
C GLY A 1012 -8.97 -5.75 18.49
N ALA A 1013 -9.64 -5.93 19.64
CA ALA A 1013 -11.08 -6.01 19.77
C ALA A 1013 -11.63 -5.23 20.99
N GLY A 1014 -11.09 -4.03 21.25
CA GLY A 1014 -11.42 -3.25 22.45
C GLY A 1014 -12.80 -2.57 22.48
N PHE A 1015 -13.61 -2.70 21.42
CA PHE A 1015 -14.97 -2.11 21.27
C PHE A 1015 -15.09 -0.58 21.44
N TYR A 1016 -13.99 0.13 21.65
CA TYR A 1016 -13.95 1.57 21.92
C TYR A 1016 -14.82 2.01 23.11
N ILE A 1017 -14.93 1.15 24.12
CA ILE A 1017 -15.66 1.40 25.37
C ILE A 1017 -14.69 1.60 26.54
N ASP A 1018 -15.23 2.02 27.69
CA ASP A 1018 -14.51 1.94 28.96
C ASP A 1018 -15.00 0.72 29.73
N ALA A 1019 -14.15 -0.31 29.82
CA ALA A 1019 -14.44 -1.52 30.56
C ALA A 1019 -14.66 -1.23 32.05
N THR A 1020 -15.64 -1.90 32.66
CA THR A 1020 -15.96 -1.80 34.09
C THR A 1020 -15.72 -3.10 34.84
N ASN A 1021 -15.58 -4.22 34.13
CA ASN A 1021 -15.36 -5.54 34.69
C ASN A 1021 -13.85 -5.87 34.79
N GLU A 1022 -13.45 -6.53 35.87
CA GLU A 1022 -12.07 -7.03 36.03
C GLU A 1022 -11.87 -8.28 35.16
N PRO A 1023 -10.66 -8.51 34.60
CA PRO A 1023 -9.43 -7.73 34.73
C PRO A 1023 -9.30 -6.53 33.75
N TRP A 1024 -10.26 -6.32 32.84
CA TRP A 1024 -10.17 -5.38 31.72
C TRP A 1024 -10.23 -3.91 32.15
N LYS A 1025 -10.98 -3.62 33.21
CA LYS A 1025 -11.27 -2.27 33.73
C LYS A 1025 -10.04 -1.36 33.84
N LYS A 1026 -8.88 -1.93 34.18
CA LYS A 1026 -7.65 -1.16 34.42
C LYS A 1026 -7.08 -0.53 33.14
N ASN A 1027 -7.16 -1.23 32.01
CA ASN A 1027 -6.43 -0.85 30.80
C ASN A 1027 -7.33 -0.64 29.58
N TYR A 1028 -8.48 -1.32 29.47
CA TYR A 1028 -9.38 -1.23 28.32
C TYR A 1028 -10.34 -0.04 28.46
N ARG A 1029 -9.78 1.17 28.42
CA ARG A 1029 -10.50 2.46 28.56
C ARG A 1029 -10.44 3.27 27.27
N MET A 1030 -10.77 2.60 26.16
CA MET A 1030 -10.60 3.13 24.81
C MET A 1030 -11.51 4.32 24.53
N TYR A 1031 -12.71 4.37 25.12
CA TYR A 1031 -13.58 5.54 24.97
C TYR A 1031 -12.94 6.80 25.55
N SER A 1032 -12.42 6.72 26.79
CA SER A 1032 -11.73 7.84 27.42
C SER A 1032 -10.46 8.23 26.66
N TYR A 1033 -9.70 7.25 26.16
CA TYR A 1033 -8.53 7.50 25.32
C TYR A 1033 -8.87 8.28 24.03
N ILE A 1034 -9.90 7.85 23.29
CA ILE A 1034 -10.32 8.48 22.02
C ILE A 1034 -10.96 9.86 22.20
N THR A 1035 -11.68 10.09 23.29
CA THR A 1035 -12.47 11.31 23.47
C THR A 1035 -11.76 12.39 24.30
N LYS A 1036 -10.74 12.02 25.08
CA LYS A 1036 -10.03 12.95 25.97
C LYS A 1036 -8.54 13.00 25.70
N GLU A 1037 -7.84 11.87 25.90
CA GLU A 1037 -6.38 11.81 25.88
C GLU A 1037 -5.81 12.08 24.49
N LEU A 1038 -6.23 11.30 23.49
CA LEU A 1038 -5.71 11.41 22.13
C LEU A 1038 -6.02 12.79 21.52
N PRO A 1039 -7.25 13.34 21.59
CA PRO A 1039 -7.50 14.69 21.10
C PRO A 1039 -6.67 15.76 21.81
N ALA A 1040 -6.47 15.67 23.12
CA ALA A 1040 -5.60 16.60 23.84
C ALA A 1040 -4.15 16.54 23.34
N LEU A 1041 -3.61 15.34 23.17
CA LEU A 1041 -2.27 15.11 22.63
C LEU A 1041 -2.14 15.67 21.19
N ILE A 1042 -3.13 15.42 20.34
CA ILE A 1042 -3.11 15.91 18.95
C ILE A 1042 -3.18 17.44 18.90
N ASN A 1043 -4.05 18.05 19.70
CA ASN A 1043 -4.18 19.50 19.81
C ASN A 1043 -2.92 20.19 20.34
N GLU A 1044 -2.17 19.52 21.21
CA GLU A 1044 -0.92 20.06 21.76
C GLU A 1044 0.24 19.94 20.75
N LYS A 1045 0.37 18.81 20.05
CA LYS A 1045 1.57 18.48 19.27
C LYS A 1045 1.51 18.85 17.79
N PHE A 1046 0.33 19.04 17.21
CA PHE A 1046 0.16 19.20 15.76
C PHE A 1046 -0.61 20.47 15.39
N PRO A 1047 -0.43 21.00 14.18
CA PRO A 1047 -1.15 22.19 13.69
C PRO A 1047 -2.59 21.82 13.32
N VAL A 1048 -3.43 21.58 14.32
CA VAL A 1048 -4.85 21.28 14.18
C VAL A 1048 -5.72 22.44 14.66
N LEU A 1049 -6.97 22.47 14.19
CA LEU A 1049 -8.02 23.36 14.70
C LEU A 1049 -8.85 22.63 15.77
N PRO A 1050 -8.66 22.89 17.08
CA PRO A 1050 -9.21 22.04 18.16
C PRO A 1050 -10.74 21.87 18.16
N TYR A 1051 -11.48 22.85 17.63
CA TYR A 1051 -12.95 22.83 17.58
C TYR A 1051 -13.51 22.41 16.21
N LYS A 1052 -12.64 22.05 15.26
CA LYS A 1052 -13.02 21.56 13.93
C LYS A 1052 -12.53 20.13 13.77
N GLN A 1053 -13.22 19.23 14.46
CA GLN A 1053 -12.97 17.80 14.42
C GLN A 1053 -14.23 17.01 14.03
N SER A 1054 -14.05 15.90 13.32
CA SER A 1054 -15.09 14.90 13.05
C SER A 1054 -14.53 13.50 13.29
N ILE A 1055 -15.39 12.49 13.30
CA ILE A 1055 -14.99 11.10 13.55
C ILE A 1055 -15.67 10.15 12.58
N MET A 1056 -14.95 9.11 12.17
CA MET A 1056 -15.50 8.01 11.39
C MET A 1056 -14.86 6.69 11.77
N GLY A 1057 -15.45 5.58 11.33
CA GLY A 1057 -14.84 4.28 11.57
C GLY A 1057 -15.48 3.14 10.78
N HIS A 1058 -14.92 1.95 10.94
CA HIS A 1058 -15.37 0.73 10.26
C HIS A 1058 -15.72 -0.38 11.25
N SER A 1059 -16.83 -1.09 11.05
CA SER A 1059 -17.20 -2.27 11.86
C SER A 1059 -17.31 -1.93 13.34
N MET A 1060 -16.53 -2.58 14.21
CA MET A 1060 -16.34 -2.20 15.62
C MET A 1060 -15.89 -0.74 15.80
N GLY A 1061 -15.04 -0.22 14.93
CA GLY A 1061 -14.66 1.20 14.94
C GLY A 1061 -15.77 2.11 14.43
N GLY A 1062 -16.65 1.62 13.56
CA GLY A 1062 -17.85 2.34 13.15
C GLY A 1062 -18.81 2.51 14.33
N HIS A 1063 -18.99 1.45 15.12
CA HIS A 1063 -19.66 1.51 16.41
C HIS A 1063 -18.99 2.54 17.35
N GLY A 1064 -17.67 2.43 17.53
CA GLY A 1064 -16.87 3.36 18.33
C GLY A 1064 -17.07 4.83 17.94
N ALA A 1065 -17.09 5.12 16.64
CA ALA A 1065 -17.25 6.48 16.11
C ALA A 1065 -18.64 7.03 16.44
N LEU A 1066 -19.68 6.21 16.26
CA LEU A 1066 -21.06 6.56 16.59
C LEU A 1066 -21.22 6.85 18.08
N ILE A 1067 -20.73 5.97 18.96
CA ILE A 1067 -20.86 6.19 20.42
C ILE A 1067 -20.05 7.41 20.89
N CYS A 1068 -18.87 7.65 20.30
CA CYS A 1068 -18.08 8.84 20.61
C CYS A 1068 -18.82 10.12 20.22
N ALA A 1069 -19.47 10.14 19.05
CA ALA A 1069 -20.23 11.30 18.59
C ALA A 1069 -21.53 11.52 19.39
N LEU A 1070 -22.27 10.45 19.70
CA LEU A 1070 -23.55 10.52 20.39
C LEU A 1070 -23.41 10.82 21.88
N LYS A 1071 -22.38 10.28 22.56
CA LYS A 1071 -22.13 10.53 23.99
C LYS A 1071 -21.44 11.87 24.26
N ASN A 1072 -20.88 12.53 23.23
CA ASN A 1072 -20.25 13.84 23.35
C ASN A 1072 -20.90 14.88 22.41
N PRO A 1073 -22.16 15.28 22.66
CA PRO A 1073 -22.86 16.24 21.80
C PRO A 1073 -22.06 17.53 21.59
N GLY A 1074 -21.83 17.88 20.32
CA GLY A 1074 -21.09 19.09 19.92
C GLY A 1074 -19.56 18.95 19.86
N LEU A 1075 -18.98 17.84 20.34
CA LEU A 1075 -17.53 17.60 20.27
C LEU A 1075 -17.06 17.34 18.84
N TYR A 1076 -17.81 16.53 18.10
CA TYR A 1076 -17.57 16.21 16.69
C TYR A 1076 -18.61 16.92 15.80
N LYS A 1077 -18.18 17.50 14.68
CA LYS A 1077 -19.06 18.21 13.75
C LYS A 1077 -19.97 17.26 12.97
N THR A 1078 -19.45 16.08 12.63
CA THR A 1078 -20.18 15.00 11.96
C THR A 1078 -19.60 13.65 12.33
N VAL A 1079 -20.39 12.61 12.07
CA VAL A 1079 -19.97 11.23 12.20
C VAL A 1079 -20.34 10.42 10.97
N SER A 1080 -19.44 9.54 10.52
CA SER A 1080 -19.76 8.59 9.47
C SER A 1080 -19.21 7.20 9.79
N ALA A 1081 -19.80 6.14 9.24
CA ALA A 1081 -19.37 4.79 9.53
C ALA A 1081 -19.50 3.85 8.33
N PHE A 1082 -18.54 2.95 8.19
CA PHE A 1082 -18.58 1.83 7.25
C PHE A 1082 -18.97 0.55 7.98
N ALA A 1083 -20.00 -0.12 7.49
CA ALA A 1083 -20.51 -1.39 8.01
C ALA A 1083 -20.50 -1.50 9.55
N PRO A 1084 -21.07 -0.52 10.30
CA PRO A 1084 -20.93 -0.44 11.75
C PRO A 1084 -21.67 -1.56 12.49
N ILE A 1085 -21.09 -2.00 13.61
CA ILE A 1085 -21.83 -2.78 14.63
C ILE A 1085 -22.82 -1.83 15.32
N SER A 1086 -24.00 -1.69 14.74
CA SER A 1086 -24.92 -0.59 15.03
C SER A 1086 -25.76 -0.81 16.28
N ASN A 1087 -26.03 -2.08 16.62
CA ASN A 1087 -26.83 -2.46 17.80
C ASN A 1087 -26.18 -3.65 18.56
N PRO A 1088 -25.01 -3.44 19.19
CA PRO A 1088 -24.28 -4.51 19.89
C PRO A 1088 -25.08 -5.24 20.98
N VAL A 1089 -26.05 -4.59 21.63
CA VAL A 1089 -26.90 -5.24 22.64
C VAL A 1089 -27.65 -6.44 22.06
N LEU A 1090 -28.00 -6.40 20.77
CA LEU A 1090 -28.78 -7.44 20.11
C LEU A 1090 -27.95 -8.41 19.27
N CYS A 1091 -26.69 -8.09 18.96
CA CYS A 1091 -25.86 -8.94 18.10
C CYS A 1091 -24.90 -9.84 18.89
N PRO A 1092 -24.51 -11.02 18.36
CA PRO A 1092 -23.63 -11.95 19.09
C PRO A 1092 -22.28 -11.36 19.51
N TRP A 1093 -21.59 -10.61 18.63
CA TRP A 1093 -20.32 -9.98 18.99
C TRP A 1093 -20.46 -8.98 20.12
N GLY A 1094 -21.49 -8.13 20.06
CA GLY A 1094 -21.74 -7.13 21.08
C GLY A 1094 -22.10 -7.74 22.43
N LYS A 1095 -22.94 -8.78 22.45
CA LYS A 1095 -23.26 -9.54 23.67
C LYS A 1095 -22.01 -10.15 24.31
N LYS A 1096 -21.13 -10.76 23.51
CA LYS A 1096 -19.85 -11.31 24.00
C LYS A 1096 -18.96 -10.21 24.60
N ALA A 1097 -18.75 -9.13 23.84
CA ALA A 1097 -17.89 -8.03 24.26
C ALA A 1097 -18.42 -7.30 25.50
N PHE A 1098 -19.71 -7.00 25.54
CA PHE A 1098 -20.31 -6.31 26.69
C PHE A 1098 -20.36 -7.19 27.94
N THR A 1099 -20.61 -8.50 27.80
CA THR A 1099 -20.51 -9.44 28.92
C THR A 1099 -19.09 -9.45 29.50
N GLY A 1100 -18.07 -9.50 28.64
CA GLY A 1100 -16.67 -9.52 29.08
C GLY A 1100 -16.22 -8.19 29.70
N TYR A 1101 -16.43 -7.08 29.01
CA TYR A 1101 -15.90 -5.76 29.39
C TYR A 1101 -16.74 -5.01 30.42
N LEU A 1102 -18.06 -5.09 30.33
CA LEU A 1102 -18.98 -4.35 31.20
C LEU A 1102 -19.52 -5.23 32.33
N GLY A 1103 -19.48 -6.55 32.16
CA GLY A 1103 -20.10 -7.51 33.07
C GLY A 1103 -21.61 -7.60 32.89
N GLY A 1104 -22.25 -8.44 33.70
CA GLY A 1104 -23.69 -8.72 33.65
C GLY A 1104 -24.03 -9.99 32.86
N LEU A 1105 -25.04 -10.73 33.34
CA LEU A 1105 -25.72 -11.76 32.55
C LEU A 1105 -26.74 -11.06 31.62
N GLU A 1106 -27.24 -11.74 30.58
CA GLU A 1106 -28.28 -11.22 29.66
C GLU A 1106 -29.54 -10.66 30.35
N THR A 1107 -29.69 -10.83 31.66
CA THR A 1107 -30.76 -10.30 32.50
C THR A 1107 -30.53 -8.87 33.04
N ASN A 1108 -29.33 -8.29 32.92
CA ASN A 1108 -28.97 -6.96 33.49
C ASN A 1108 -28.44 -5.96 32.42
N VAL A 1109 -29.12 -5.88 31.29
CA VAL A 1109 -28.69 -5.19 30.04
C VAL A 1109 -28.73 -3.65 30.11
N GLU A 1110 -29.25 -3.02 31.18
CA GLU A 1110 -29.43 -1.56 31.19
C GLU A 1110 -28.15 -0.76 31.14
N THR A 1111 -27.05 -1.26 31.69
CA THR A 1111 -25.73 -0.60 31.60
C THR A 1111 -25.13 -0.70 30.20
N TRP A 1112 -25.50 -1.70 29.41
CA TRP A 1112 -25.00 -1.89 28.04
C TRP A 1112 -25.61 -0.88 27.08
N LYS A 1113 -26.84 -0.44 27.34
CA LYS A 1113 -27.53 0.58 26.52
C LYS A 1113 -26.78 1.91 26.45
N ASP A 1114 -25.99 2.23 27.47
CA ASP A 1114 -25.16 3.44 27.49
C ASP A 1114 -23.94 3.33 26.57
N TRP A 1115 -23.66 2.14 26.04
CA TRP A 1115 -22.58 1.84 25.10
C TRP A 1115 -23.11 1.35 23.75
N ASP A 1116 -24.42 1.38 23.51
CA ASP A 1116 -25.03 0.94 22.25
C ASP A 1116 -25.42 2.14 21.38
N ALA A 1117 -24.94 2.19 20.14
CA ALA A 1117 -25.20 3.33 19.25
C ALA A 1117 -26.70 3.50 18.95
N THR A 1118 -27.44 2.41 18.75
CA THR A 1118 -28.89 2.44 18.49
C THR A 1118 -29.66 2.95 19.70
N GLU A 1119 -29.29 2.53 20.91
CA GLU A 1119 -29.93 3.00 22.15
C GLU A 1119 -29.56 4.45 22.50
N LEU A 1120 -28.32 4.87 22.21
CA LEU A 1120 -27.86 6.24 22.41
C LEU A 1120 -28.55 7.22 21.48
N VAL A 1121 -28.77 6.86 20.22
CA VAL A 1121 -29.52 7.69 19.26
C VAL A 1121 -30.91 8.04 19.78
N LYS A 1122 -31.62 7.07 20.41
CA LYS A 1122 -32.96 7.30 20.99
C LYS A 1122 -32.97 8.37 22.08
N LYS A 1123 -31.84 8.54 22.78
CA LYS A 1123 -31.69 9.49 23.90
C LYS A 1123 -30.97 10.78 23.50
N TYR A 1124 -30.57 10.94 22.24
CA TYR A 1124 -29.77 12.06 21.80
C TYR A 1124 -30.57 13.37 21.83
N ASN A 1125 -30.07 14.36 22.57
CA ASN A 1125 -30.66 15.70 22.72
C ASN A 1125 -29.68 16.82 22.38
N GLY A 1126 -28.64 16.50 21.60
CA GLY A 1126 -27.57 17.39 21.19
C GLY A 1126 -27.91 18.32 20.01
N PRO A 1127 -26.92 19.10 19.53
CA PRO A 1127 -27.06 19.85 18.29
C PRO A 1127 -27.30 18.90 17.10
N PRO A 1128 -27.83 19.38 15.96
CA PRO A 1128 -28.03 18.55 14.77
C PRO A 1128 -26.74 17.84 14.37
N LEU A 1129 -26.81 16.51 14.30
CA LEU A 1129 -25.69 15.63 13.95
C LEU A 1129 -26.06 14.88 12.68
N ASP A 1130 -25.37 15.18 11.58
CA ASP A 1130 -25.52 14.46 10.32
C ASP A 1130 -24.71 13.17 10.36
N ILE A 1131 -25.38 12.05 10.09
CA ILE A 1131 -24.82 10.70 10.18
C ILE A 1131 -24.86 10.03 8.80
N LEU A 1132 -23.69 9.66 8.28
CA LEU A 1132 -23.57 8.88 7.04
C LEU A 1132 -23.12 7.45 7.33
N ILE A 1133 -23.87 6.46 6.84
CA ILE A 1133 -23.52 5.05 6.94
C ILE A 1133 -23.50 4.42 5.55
N ASP A 1134 -22.37 3.81 5.20
CA ASP A 1134 -22.26 2.89 4.06
C ASP A 1134 -22.22 1.46 4.57
N GLN A 1135 -23.03 0.57 3.99
CA GLN A 1135 -23.08 -0.84 4.30
C GLN A 1135 -22.93 -1.66 3.01
N GLY A 1136 -21.90 -2.51 2.92
CA GLY A 1136 -21.79 -3.49 1.84
C GLY A 1136 -22.96 -4.47 1.91
N LYS A 1137 -23.66 -4.69 0.81
CA LYS A 1137 -24.83 -5.60 0.77
C LYS A 1137 -24.43 -7.08 0.68
N GLU A 1138 -23.23 -7.35 0.18
CA GLU A 1138 -22.62 -8.69 0.16
C GLU A 1138 -21.76 -8.97 1.40
N ASP A 1139 -21.81 -8.07 2.39
CA ASP A 1139 -21.20 -8.26 3.68
C ASP A 1139 -21.79 -9.49 4.40
N LYS A 1140 -20.93 -10.46 4.71
CA LYS A 1140 -21.33 -11.69 5.41
C LYS A 1140 -21.81 -11.38 6.82
N PHE A 1141 -21.21 -10.40 7.51
CA PHE A 1141 -21.56 -10.06 8.88
C PHE A 1141 -22.90 -9.30 8.97
N LEU A 1142 -23.32 -8.64 7.88
CA LEU A 1142 -24.69 -8.15 7.76
C LEU A 1142 -25.67 -9.33 7.72
N LYS A 1143 -25.40 -10.34 6.88
CA LYS A 1143 -26.25 -11.53 6.73
C LYS A 1143 -26.29 -12.39 8.00
N ASP A 1144 -25.17 -12.43 8.73
CA ASP A 1144 -25.03 -13.16 10.01
C ASP A 1144 -25.65 -12.39 11.20
N GLY A 1145 -26.25 -11.22 10.98
CA GLY A 1145 -26.92 -10.44 12.02
C GLY A 1145 -25.99 -9.76 13.01
N GLN A 1146 -24.72 -9.50 12.64
CA GLN A 1146 -23.75 -8.85 13.52
C GLN A 1146 -23.85 -7.32 13.50
N LEU A 1147 -24.24 -6.74 12.36
CA LEU A 1147 -24.11 -5.30 12.12
C LEU A 1147 -25.39 -4.51 12.44
N LEU A 1148 -26.55 -5.04 12.04
CA LEU A 1148 -27.88 -4.48 12.34
C LEU A 1148 -28.06 -2.96 12.04
N PRO A 1149 -27.58 -2.41 10.90
CA PRO A 1149 -27.67 -0.98 10.59
C PRO A 1149 -29.11 -0.48 10.41
N GLU A 1150 -30.06 -1.36 10.05
CA GLU A 1150 -31.47 -1.02 9.92
C GLU A 1150 -32.10 -0.61 11.26
N ASN A 1151 -31.65 -1.22 12.37
CA ASN A 1151 -32.12 -0.87 13.71
C ASN A 1151 -31.74 0.56 14.07
N LEU A 1152 -30.52 0.97 13.73
CA LEU A 1152 -30.02 2.33 13.95
C LEU A 1152 -30.74 3.35 13.08
N LEU A 1153 -31.00 3.03 11.81
CA LEU A 1153 -31.81 3.87 10.93
C LEU A 1153 -33.22 4.10 11.50
N SER A 1154 -33.88 3.04 11.99
CA SER A 1154 -35.19 3.14 12.62
C SER A 1154 -35.15 4.03 13.86
N ALA A 1155 -34.18 3.80 14.75
CA ALA A 1155 -34.01 4.60 15.96
C ALA A 1155 -33.71 6.07 15.67
N ALA A 1156 -32.88 6.37 14.66
CA ALA A 1156 -32.56 7.73 14.25
C ALA A 1156 -33.78 8.45 13.69
N LYS A 1157 -34.58 7.75 12.88
CA LYS A 1157 -35.84 8.29 12.36
C LYS A 1157 -36.82 8.62 13.49
N ASP A 1158 -36.95 7.73 14.48
CA ASP A 1158 -37.83 7.95 15.64
C ASP A 1158 -37.34 9.11 16.53
N ALA A 1159 -36.02 9.30 16.63
CA ALA A 1159 -35.40 10.41 17.35
C ALA A 1159 -35.35 11.73 16.56
N GLY A 1160 -35.73 11.73 15.27
CA GLY A 1160 -35.67 12.91 14.40
C GLY A 1160 -34.25 13.31 13.98
N LEU A 1161 -33.27 12.39 14.06
CA LEU A 1161 -31.89 12.63 13.63
C LEU A 1161 -31.70 12.33 12.14
N PRO A 1162 -31.01 13.20 11.39
CA PRO A 1162 -30.70 12.93 9.99
C PRO A 1162 -29.63 11.83 9.89
N LEU A 1163 -30.06 10.65 9.44
CA LEU A 1163 -29.20 9.52 9.15
C LEU A 1163 -29.42 9.03 7.72
N VAL A 1164 -28.34 8.98 6.96
CA VAL A 1164 -28.32 8.42 5.60
C VAL A 1164 -27.65 7.05 5.63
N LEU A 1165 -28.44 5.99 5.43
CA LEU A 1165 -27.94 4.63 5.26
C LEU A 1165 -27.94 4.27 3.77
N ARG A 1166 -26.78 3.96 3.22
CA ARG A 1166 -26.59 3.53 1.83
C ARG A 1166 -26.15 2.06 1.80
N PHE A 1167 -26.93 1.21 1.13
CA PHE A 1167 -26.52 -0.16 0.85
C PHE A 1167 -25.77 -0.21 -0.49
N GLN A 1168 -24.52 -0.65 -0.45
CA GLN A 1168 -23.64 -0.72 -1.62
C GLN A 1168 -23.67 -2.13 -2.20
N GLU A 1169 -24.27 -2.28 -3.38
CA GLU A 1169 -24.47 -3.57 -4.06
C GLU A 1169 -23.13 -4.19 -4.48
N GLY A 1170 -22.94 -5.49 -4.21
CA GLY A 1170 -21.71 -6.20 -4.61
C GLY A 1170 -20.48 -5.95 -3.71
N TYR A 1171 -20.60 -5.08 -2.71
CA TYR A 1171 -19.52 -4.78 -1.77
C TYR A 1171 -19.63 -5.59 -0.48
N ASP A 1172 -18.48 -6.00 0.06
CA ASP A 1172 -18.32 -6.81 1.26
C ASP A 1172 -17.84 -5.99 2.47
N HIS A 1173 -17.31 -6.66 3.51
CA HIS A 1173 -16.78 -6.02 4.73
C HIS A 1173 -15.30 -5.58 4.62
N SER A 1174 -14.69 -5.69 3.43
CA SER A 1174 -13.24 -5.54 3.27
C SER A 1174 -12.80 -4.07 3.15
N TYR A 1175 -11.49 -3.84 3.22
CA TYR A 1175 -10.94 -2.52 2.91
C TYR A 1175 -11.06 -2.12 1.43
N PHE A 1176 -11.41 -3.03 0.50
CA PHE A 1176 -11.74 -2.66 -0.88
C PHE A 1176 -13.08 -1.91 -0.94
N PHE A 1177 -14.05 -2.31 -0.12
CA PHE A 1177 -15.27 -1.55 0.07
C PHE A 1177 -14.98 -0.15 0.65
N ILE A 1178 -14.20 -0.08 1.73
CA ILE A 1178 -13.84 1.20 2.36
C ILE A 1178 -13.10 2.10 1.38
N SER A 1179 -12.07 1.61 0.69
CA SER A 1179 -11.25 2.42 -0.22
C SER A 1179 -12.02 2.95 -1.41
N THR A 1180 -13.10 2.27 -1.81
CA THR A 1180 -14.00 2.73 -2.87
C THR A 1180 -14.80 3.96 -2.43
N PHE A 1181 -15.31 3.98 -1.20
CA PHE A 1181 -16.26 5.00 -0.73
C PHE A 1181 -15.67 6.01 0.26
N ILE A 1182 -14.38 5.89 0.61
CA ILE A 1182 -13.72 6.79 1.57
C ILE A 1182 -13.72 8.25 1.13
N GLU A 1183 -13.69 8.52 -0.19
CA GLU A 1183 -13.76 9.88 -0.74
C GLU A 1183 -15.06 10.58 -0.31
N ASP A 1184 -16.20 9.88 -0.43
CA ASP A 1184 -17.52 10.39 -0.05
C ASP A 1184 -17.59 10.70 1.44
N HIS A 1185 -17.02 9.83 2.28
CA HIS A 1185 -16.97 10.04 3.73
C HIS A 1185 -16.11 11.25 4.08
N ILE A 1186 -14.94 11.42 3.44
CA ILE A 1186 -14.11 12.61 3.64
C ILE A 1186 -14.85 13.88 3.19
N LYS A 1187 -15.51 13.86 2.02
CA LYS A 1187 -16.32 14.99 1.53
C LYS A 1187 -17.47 15.32 2.48
N HIS A 1188 -18.14 14.30 3.01
CA HIS A 1188 -19.21 14.46 4.01
C HIS A 1188 -18.69 15.21 5.23
N HIS A 1189 -17.55 14.83 5.80
CA HIS A 1189 -16.95 15.54 6.93
C HIS A 1189 -16.49 16.96 6.59
N VAL A 1190 -15.83 17.13 5.44
CA VAL A 1190 -15.29 18.42 4.98
C VAL A 1190 -16.38 19.47 4.85
N LYS A 1191 -17.58 19.09 4.41
CA LYS A 1191 -18.76 19.97 4.32
C LYS A 1191 -19.01 20.72 5.64
N TYR A 1192 -18.79 20.09 6.79
CA TYR A 1192 -19.06 20.67 8.10
C TYR A 1192 -17.80 21.22 8.78
N LEU A 1193 -16.61 20.80 8.35
CA LEU A 1193 -15.34 21.27 8.90
C LEU A 1193 -14.85 22.58 8.27
N LYS A 1194 -15.17 22.82 6.99
CA LYS A 1194 -14.80 24.05 6.28
C LYS A 1194 -15.83 25.19 6.43
N CYS A 1195 -17.01 24.92 6.98
CA CYS A 1195 -17.99 25.96 7.31
C CYS A 1195 -17.58 26.82 8.50
#